data_AF-A0A835ZSQ7-F1
#
_entry.id   AF-A0A835ZSQ7-F1
#
_cell.length_a   1.000
_cell.length_b   1.000
_cell.length_c   1.000
_cell.angle_alpha   90.00
_cell.angle_beta   90.00
_cell.angle_gamma   90.00
#
_symmetry.space_group_name_H-M   'P 1'
#
loop_
_entity.id
_entity.type
_entity.pdbx_description
1 polymer ?
#
loop_
_entity_poly.entity_id
_entity_poly.type
_entity_poly.pdbx_seq_one_letter_code
_entity_poly.pdbx_strand_id
1 'polypeptide(L)'
;MPRLAERSEGDGTFPLCPTLFGITSPIGSSDLTGGAGLGSPLSGYGDSHSERFCFLRGAAGPLLPQRSVTWGTVGWERTSLEVRHKTGAEQKGMELHEAQAEMVEGDGKGKGDDGEKVSLQPRALSICLKLLGGLFLSDYDKRFYSKDNEGSWFRSLFVHKVDPRKDAHSTLLSKKETSNLYKIQFHNVKPECLDAYNSLTEAVLPKLHLDEDYPCSLVGNWNTWYGEQDQAVHLWRFSGGYPALMDCMNKLKSNKEYLEFRKERSQMLLSRRNQLLLEFSFWNEPQPRAGPNIYELRTYKLKPGTMIEWGNNWARAIKYRQENQEAVGGFFSQIGELYVVHHLWAYKDLQSREETRNAAWRKRGWDENVYYTESSKKRKPKVIRSDGAPAEGKRTRSDTEQEGKYYSEEAEVDLRDPGRDYELYKYTCQELQRLMAEIQDLKSRGGKDAAVEIEDRRIQSCVHFMTLKKLNRLAHIRLKKGRDQTHEAKQKVDAYHLQLQNLLYEVMHLQKEITKCLEFKSKHEEIDLVSLEEFYKEAPPDISKAEVTMGDPHQQTLARLDWELEQRKRLAEKYRECLSNKEKILKEIEVKKEYLSSLQPRLNSIMQASLPVQEYLFMPFDQAHKQYETARHLPPPLYVLFVQATAYGQACAHRKSSQPPRQDKMLSVAIEGSVDEAKALFKPPEDSQDDESDSDAEEEQTTKRRRPTLGVQLDDKRKEMLKRHPLSVLLDLKCKDDSVLHLTFYYLMNLNIMTVKAKVTTATELITPISAGDLLSPDSVLSCLYPGDHGKKTPNPANQYQFDKVGILTLRDYVLDLGHPYLWVQKLGGLHFPKEQPQHTVITDHSLSASHMETTMKLLKTRVQSRLALHKQFASLEHGIVPVTSDCHYLFPAKVVSRLVKWVTIAHEDYMELHFTKDVVEAGLAGDTNLYYMALVERGTAKLQAAVVLNPGYSSIPPIFQLCLNWKGEKTNNNDDNIRAMESEVNVCCKELCGPRPGHQLLTNQLQRLCVLLDVYLETESHDDSVEGPKEFPQEKMCLRLFRGPSRIKPFKYNHPQGFFSHR
;
A
#
# COMPACT_ATOMS: atom_id res chain seq x y z
N MET A 1 -3.42 -16.07 55.68
CA MET A 1 -3.31 -17.41 56.32
C MET A 1 -2.95 -18.45 55.26
N PRO A 2 -2.25 -19.55 55.60
CA PRO A 2 -1.70 -20.51 54.63
C PRO A 2 -2.38 -21.88 54.63
N ARG A 3 -2.04 -22.73 53.64
CA ARG A 3 -1.95 -24.21 53.69
C ARG A 3 -1.02 -24.68 52.56
N LEU A 4 0.15 -25.25 52.90
CA LEU A 4 0.50 -26.69 52.93
C LEU A 4 0.67 -27.30 51.51
N ALA A 5 1.87 -27.73 51.07
CA ALA A 5 2.71 -28.88 51.50
C ALA A 5 2.24 -30.21 50.85
N GLU A 6 3.06 -31.23 50.51
CA GLU A 6 4.47 -31.62 50.77
C GLU A 6 4.91 -32.64 49.65
N ARG A 7 6.07 -33.35 49.50
CA ARG A 7 7.38 -33.56 50.19
C ARG A 7 8.37 -34.29 49.21
N SER A 8 9.69 -34.33 49.50
CA SER A 8 10.68 -35.45 49.32
C SER A 8 11.00 -36.06 47.93
N GLU A 9 12.21 -36.60 47.61
CA GLU A 9 13.58 -36.58 48.21
C GLU A 9 14.64 -37.21 47.26
N GLY A 10 15.94 -36.98 47.54
CA GLY A 10 17.07 -37.86 47.17
C GLY A 10 17.91 -37.46 45.92
N ASP A 11 19.26 -37.50 45.94
CA ASP A 11 20.19 -37.81 47.05
C ASP A 11 21.63 -37.23 46.81
N GLY A 12 22.42 -37.06 47.88
CA GLY A 12 23.84 -36.61 47.89
C GLY A 12 24.11 -35.08 47.87
N THR A 13 25.32 -34.55 48.11
CA THR A 13 26.59 -35.12 48.67
C THR A 13 27.54 -34.01 49.20
N PHE A 14 28.73 -34.35 49.73
CA PHE A 14 29.69 -33.49 50.48
C PHE A 14 31.14 -34.10 50.43
N PRO A 15 32.26 -33.53 50.99
CA PRO A 15 32.60 -32.15 51.46
C PRO A 15 34.09 -31.68 51.22
N LEU A 16 34.49 -30.56 51.87
CA LEU A 16 35.83 -30.19 52.43
C LEU A 16 36.91 -29.35 51.65
N CYS A 17 37.79 -28.71 52.46
CA CYS A 17 38.95 -27.82 52.17
C CYS A 17 40.27 -28.49 52.70
N PRO A 18 41.54 -27.95 52.71
CA PRO A 18 42.00 -26.58 53.09
C PRO A 18 43.36 -26.05 52.47
N THR A 19 44.03 -25.05 53.12
CA THR A 19 45.49 -24.64 53.07
C THR A 19 46.08 -23.90 51.83
N LEU A 20 47.20 -23.14 51.85
CA LEU A 20 47.82 -22.13 52.79
C LEU A 20 49.02 -21.42 52.04
N PHE A 21 49.81 -20.56 52.73
CA PHE A 21 50.99 -19.73 52.27
C PHE A 21 50.69 -18.49 51.37
N GLY A 22 51.52 -17.43 51.34
CA GLY A 22 52.64 -17.08 52.25
C GLY A 22 53.73 -16.11 51.70
N ILE A 23 53.68 -14.82 52.11
CA ILE A 23 54.79 -13.85 52.28
C ILE A 23 55.78 -13.58 51.10
N THR A 24 55.81 -12.33 50.58
CA THR A 24 57.00 -11.44 50.57
C THR A 24 56.62 -9.97 50.35
N SER A 25 57.49 -9.05 50.77
CA SER A 25 57.50 -7.58 50.54
C SER A 25 58.98 -7.20 50.17
N PRO A 26 59.50 -5.94 50.09
CA PRO A 26 58.99 -4.65 50.62
C PRO A 26 59.32 -3.35 49.80
N ILE A 27 58.98 -2.16 50.38
CA ILE A 27 59.42 -0.77 50.02
C ILE A 27 58.90 -0.23 48.65
N GLY A 28 58.55 1.06 48.45
CA GLY A 28 58.30 2.16 49.40
C GLY A 28 58.56 3.59 48.86
N SER A 29 57.57 4.50 49.02
CA SER A 29 57.65 5.99 49.13
C SER A 29 58.20 6.90 48.00
N SER A 30 57.66 8.15 47.98
CA SER A 30 58.12 9.40 47.32
C SER A 30 58.17 9.45 45.78
N ASP A 31 57.80 10.50 45.04
CA ASP A 31 57.70 11.98 45.20
C ASP A 31 58.88 12.82 44.62
N LEU A 32 58.50 13.63 43.61
CA LEU A 32 58.87 15.04 43.38
C LEU A 32 60.31 15.53 43.00
N THR A 33 60.28 16.54 42.11
CA THR A 33 61.20 17.71 41.93
C THR A 33 62.48 17.64 41.06
N GLY A 34 62.79 18.80 40.45
CA GLY A 34 64.01 19.14 39.67
C GLY A 34 63.84 19.05 38.14
N GLY A 35 64.04 20.08 37.31
CA GLY A 35 64.39 21.49 37.56
C GLY A 35 65.90 21.74 37.79
N ALA A 36 66.55 22.77 37.22
CA ALA A 36 66.13 23.77 36.23
C ALA A 36 67.37 24.51 35.65
N GLY A 37 67.17 25.41 34.67
CA GLY A 37 68.14 26.44 34.26
C GLY A 37 68.72 26.26 32.85
N LEU A 38 69.05 27.28 32.05
CA LEU A 38 68.66 28.70 31.84
C LEU A 38 69.83 29.32 31.04
N GLY A 39 69.56 30.02 29.92
CA GLY A 39 70.63 30.56 29.07
C GLY A 39 70.15 31.36 27.85
N SER A 40 69.91 32.66 28.05
CA SER A 40 69.82 33.68 26.99
C SER A 40 71.22 34.32 26.77
N PRO A 41 71.49 35.24 25.80
CA PRO A 41 70.56 35.98 24.91
C PRO A 41 71.06 36.23 23.44
N LEU A 42 70.40 37.18 22.76
CA LEU A 42 70.85 38.03 21.63
C LEU A 42 70.87 37.53 20.15
N SER A 43 69.82 37.96 19.42
CA SER A 43 69.81 38.68 18.11
C SER A 43 70.40 38.09 16.80
N GLY A 44 69.56 38.05 15.75
CA GLY A 44 70.00 38.23 14.35
C GLY A 44 69.13 37.56 13.26
N TYR A 45 68.51 38.38 12.38
CA TYR A 45 67.91 38.12 11.04
C TYR A 45 67.89 36.69 10.43
N GLY A 46 66.83 36.26 9.71
CA GLY A 46 65.59 36.95 9.30
C GLY A 46 64.75 36.12 8.29
N ASP A 47 63.59 36.66 7.87
CA ASP A 47 62.67 36.25 6.78
C ASP A 47 62.14 34.79 6.74
N SER A 48 60.85 34.51 6.45
CA SER A 48 59.61 35.30 6.33
C SER A 48 58.40 34.32 6.37
N HIS A 49 57.10 34.66 6.29
CA HIS A 49 56.40 35.93 6.02
C HIS A 49 55.02 35.96 6.73
N SER A 50 54.48 37.18 6.90
CA SER A 50 53.13 37.62 7.30
C SER A 50 51.92 36.84 6.74
N GLU A 51 50.71 36.80 7.34
CA GLU A 51 50.08 37.47 8.50
C GLU A 51 50.16 39.02 8.65
N ARG A 52 49.01 39.70 8.47
CA ARG A 52 48.67 41.00 9.05
C ARG A 52 47.15 41.13 9.20
N PHE A 53 46.58 41.86 10.18
CA PHE A 53 46.94 42.15 11.58
C PHE A 53 45.70 42.80 12.24
N CYS A 54 45.62 42.92 13.57
CA CYS A 54 44.47 43.52 14.27
C CYS A 54 44.60 45.04 14.58
N PHE A 55 43.49 45.66 15.03
CA PHE A 55 43.37 46.98 15.72
C PHE A 55 43.52 48.27 14.86
N LEU A 56 43.04 49.49 15.22
CA LEU A 56 42.45 50.06 16.46
C LEU A 56 41.65 51.38 16.15
N ARG A 57 40.54 51.69 16.89
CA ARG A 57 39.79 53.02 16.96
C ARG A 57 39.14 53.55 15.65
N GLY A 58 38.14 54.46 15.65
CA GLY A 58 37.27 54.95 16.73
C GLY A 58 36.51 56.27 16.40
N ALA A 59 35.32 56.45 17.01
CA ALA A 59 34.51 57.69 17.16
C ALA A 59 33.70 58.30 15.98
N ALA A 60 32.56 58.91 16.37
CA ALA A 60 31.71 59.92 15.69
C ALA A 60 30.89 59.57 14.42
N GLY A 61 29.65 60.11 14.40
CA GLY A 61 28.84 60.43 13.21
C GLY A 61 28.40 61.91 13.29
N PRO A 62 27.32 62.39 12.61
CA PRO A 62 26.28 61.63 11.90
C PRO A 62 25.79 62.25 10.54
N LEU A 63 24.66 61.72 10.04
CA LEU A 63 23.62 62.32 9.17
C LEU A 63 23.65 62.15 7.62
N LEU A 64 22.42 61.89 7.12
CA LEU A 64 21.88 61.94 5.74
C LEU A 64 22.33 60.85 4.73
N PRO A 65 21.41 60.34 3.87
CA PRO A 65 19.98 60.07 4.08
C PRO A 65 19.56 58.61 3.77
N GLN A 66 18.37 58.20 4.21
CA GLN A 66 17.87 56.83 4.03
C GLN A 66 17.31 56.55 2.63
N ARG A 67 17.61 55.36 2.05
CA ARG A 67 16.59 54.48 1.41
C ARG A 67 17.09 53.05 1.12
N SER A 68 16.59 52.11 1.94
CA SER A 68 16.26 50.71 1.63
C SER A 68 16.90 50.02 0.41
N VAL A 69 17.83 49.10 0.67
CA VAL A 69 17.99 47.84 -0.10
C VAL A 69 18.14 46.70 0.90
N THR A 70 17.10 45.86 1.03
CA THR A 70 17.13 44.63 1.84
C THR A 70 17.49 43.44 0.98
N TRP A 71 18.52 42.69 1.36
CA TRP A 71 18.75 41.35 0.79
C TRP A 71 17.70 40.39 1.34
N GLY A 72 16.72 40.04 0.51
CA GLY A 72 15.61 39.16 0.86
C GLY A 72 15.93 37.69 0.61
N THR A 73 15.64 36.86 1.61
CA THR A 73 15.69 35.39 1.51
C THR A 73 14.68 34.87 0.47
N VAL A 74 15.08 33.87 -0.31
CA VAL A 74 14.20 33.12 -1.23
C VAL A 74 14.41 31.62 -0.95
N GLY A 75 13.42 30.80 -0.60
CA GLY A 75 11.98 31.04 -0.52
C GLY A 75 11.23 30.46 -1.72
N TRP A 76 11.12 29.14 -1.79
CA TRP A 76 10.32 28.44 -2.82
C TRP A 76 8.92 28.16 -2.31
N GLU A 77 7.97 29.02 -2.68
CA GLU A 77 6.55 28.87 -2.39
C GLU A 77 5.73 28.88 -3.70
N ARG A 78 4.56 28.24 -3.71
CA ARG A 78 3.72 28.07 -4.92
C ARG A 78 2.72 29.22 -5.06
N THR A 79 2.64 29.87 -6.23
CA THR A 79 1.33 30.20 -6.84
C THR A 79 1.36 30.55 -8.34
N SER A 80 0.37 30.00 -9.04
CA SER A 80 -0.46 30.54 -10.15
C SER A 80 0.00 31.69 -11.07
N LEU A 81 -0.10 31.42 -12.38
CA LEU A 81 -0.66 32.29 -13.43
C LEU A 81 -1.67 31.40 -14.20
N GLU A 82 -2.99 31.59 -14.10
CA GLU A 82 -3.83 32.68 -14.62
C GLU A 82 -3.85 32.77 -16.16
N VAL A 83 -4.97 32.35 -16.77
CA VAL A 83 -5.29 32.49 -18.20
C VAL A 83 -6.56 33.34 -18.32
N ARG A 84 -6.53 34.42 -19.10
CA ARG A 84 -7.66 35.37 -19.23
C ARG A 84 -8.42 35.24 -20.55
N HIS A 85 -9.73 35.07 -20.39
CA HIS A 85 -10.86 35.10 -21.33
C HIS A 85 -10.79 35.89 -22.65
N LYS A 86 -11.72 35.47 -23.56
CA LYS A 86 -12.33 36.12 -24.76
C LYS A 86 -11.76 35.63 -26.12
N THR A 87 -12.55 35.40 -27.19
CA THR A 87 -14.02 35.48 -27.42
C THR A 87 -14.45 34.74 -28.70
N GLY A 88 -15.61 34.05 -28.69
CA GLY A 88 -16.43 33.70 -29.89
C GLY A 88 -15.85 32.69 -30.90
N ALA A 89 -16.62 32.12 -31.85
CA ALA A 89 -18.09 32.03 -31.99
C ALA A 89 -18.49 30.88 -32.96
N GLU A 90 -19.74 30.41 -32.82
CA GLU A 90 -20.66 29.79 -33.81
C GLU A 90 -20.20 28.85 -34.95
N GLN A 91 -20.66 27.59 -34.82
CA GLN A 91 -21.33 26.72 -35.81
C GLN A 91 -21.33 27.05 -37.34
N LYS A 92 -20.92 26.04 -38.12
CA LYS A 92 -21.69 25.37 -39.21
C LYS A 92 -21.00 24.01 -39.49
N GLY A 93 -21.72 22.88 -39.56
CA GLY A 93 -22.40 22.34 -40.76
C GLY A 93 -21.50 21.25 -41.38
N MET A 94 -21.80 19.94 -41.27
CA MET A 94 -22.71 19.17 -42.16
C MET A 94 -22.42 19.54 -43.64
N GLU A 95 -21.84 18.71 -44.50
CA GLU A 95 -22.14 17.31 -44.91
C GLU A 95 -20.90 16.68 -45.66
N LEU A 96 -20.81 15.47 -46.27
CA LEU A 96 -21.72 14.33 -46.60
C LEU A 96 -20.90 12.99 -46.75
N HIS A 97 -21.37 12.00 -47.53
CA HIS A 97 -20.74 10.73 -47.98
C HIS A 97 -19.47 10.95 -48.87
N GLU A 98 -18.46 10.06 -49.02
CA GLU A 98 -18.36 8.59 -49.27
C GLU A 98 -18.46 8.18 -50.77
N ALA A 99 -17.51 7.32 -51.20
CA ALA A 99 -17.34 6.70 -52.54
C ALA A 99 -16.72 7.62 -53.66
N GLN A 100 -16.03 7.11 -54.70
CA GLN A 100 -15.71 5.72 -55.09
C GLN A 100 -14.34 5.60 -55.85
N ALA A 101 -14.15 4.53 -56.62
CA ALA A 101 -12.95 4.13 -57.39
C ALA A 101 -12.60 5.11 -58.57
N GLU A 102 -11.56 4.94 -59.39
CA GLU A 102 -10.76 3.75 -59.77
C GLU A 102 -9.37 4.14 -60.36
N MET A 103 -8.53 3.17 -60.75
CA MET A 103 -7.27 3.42 -61.50
C MET A 103 -7.52 3.46 -63.02
N VAL A 104 -6.63 4.15 -63.78
CA VAL A 104 -6.02 3.62 -65.03
C VAL A 104 -4.86 4.53 -65.52
N GLU A 105 -4.06 3.98 -66.43
CA GLU A 105 -2.78 4.44 -67.00
C GLU A 105 -2.81 5.79 -67.77
N GLY A 106 -1.62 6.37 -68.05
CA GLY A 106 -1.47 7.48 -69.01
C GLY A 106 -0.07 8.13 -69.09
N ASP A 107 0.68 7.84 -70.15
CA ASP A 107 2.01 8.39 -70.51
C ASP A 107 2.15 9.94 -70.51
N GLY A 108 3.38 10.46 -70.30
CA GLY A 108 3.78 11.74 -70.94
C GLY A 108 4.96 12.56 -70.37
N LYS A 109 6.12 12.50 -71.05
CA LYS A 109 7.13 13.60 -71.30
C LYS A 109 7.06 14.86 -70.38
N GLY A 110 8.06 15.27 -69.60
CA GLY A 110 9.52 15.29 -69.82
C GLY A 110 10.07 16.71 -70.14
N LYS A 111 11.31 17.02 -69.70
CA LYS A 111 12.18 18.20 -69.97
C LYS A 111 11.96 19.55 -69.23
N GLY A 112 13.07 20.32 -69.10
CA GLY A 112 13.17 21.69 -68.57
C GLY A 112 13.70 21.71 -67.13
N ASP A 113 14.98 21.95 -66.80
CA ASP A 113 15.91 23.06 -67.10
C ASP A 113 15.57 24.34 -66.27
N ASP A 114 16.51 25.09 -65.65
CA ASP A 114 17.97 25.00 -65.69
C ASP A 114 18.70 25.67 -64.49
N GLY A 115 19.97 25.31 -64.27
CA GLY A 115 21.06 26.14 -63.68
C GLY A 115 21.01 26.62 -62.20
N GLU A 116 22.12 27.04 -61.58
CA GLU A 116 23.54 26.79 -61.88
C GLU A 116 24.46 27.16 -60.66
N LYS A 117 25.75 26.79 -60.76
CA LYS A 117 26.94 27.21 -59.97
C LYS A 117 27.21 26.45 -58.64
N VAL A 118 28.39 25.85 -58.37
CA VAL A 118 29.84 26.13 -58.65
C VAL A 118 30.42 27.20 -57.71
N SER A 119 31.52 27.01 -56.97
CA SER A 119 32.31 25.82 -56.57
C SER A 119 33.36 26.22 -55.50
N LEU A 120 34.06 25.26 -54.86
CA LEU A 120 35.55 25.22 -54.71
C LEU A 120 36.04 24.29 -53.57
N GLN A 121 36.92 23.35 -53.92
CA GLN A 121 37.94 22.77 -53.04
C GLN A 121 39.31 23.41 -53.34
N PRO A 122 40.28 23.32 -52.41
CA PRO A 122 41.58 22.71 -52.75
C PRO A 122 41.88 21.49 -51.84
N ARG A 123 42.25 20.29 -52.32
CA ARG A 123 43.49 19.82 -53.02
C ARG A 123 44.60 19.35 -52.04
N ALA A 124 45.40 18.31 -52.32
CA ALA A 124 45.43 17.32 -53.42
C ALA A 124 46.37 16.09 -53.11
N LEU A 125 46.46 15.16 -54.08
CA LEU A 125 47.46 14.07 -54.28
C LEU A 125 47.27 12.81 -53.39
N SER A 126 47.11 11.56 -53.87
CA SER A 126 47.44 10.85 -55.14
C SER A 126 48.92 10.40 -55.25
N ILE A 127 49.32 9.24 -55.82
CA ILE A 127 48.63 8.33 -56.78
C ILE A 127 49.20 6.87 -56.81
N CYS A 128 48.43 5.92 -57.36
CA CYS A 128 48.78 4.63 -58.01
C CYS A 128 49.81 3.62 -57.43
N LEU A 129 49.38 2.34 -57.37
CA LEU A 129 49.62 1.41 -58.49
C LEU A 129 48.42 0.43 -58.68
N LYS A 130 48.29 -0.15 -59.88
CA LYS A 130 47.31 -1.19 -60.27
C LYS A 130 48.03 -2.25 -61.12
N LEU A 131 47.57 -3.51 -61.12
CA LEU A 131 47.02 -4.23 -62.31
C LEU A 131 47.10 -5.77 -62.22
N LEU A 132 46.12 -6.39 -62.91
CA LEU A 132 46.13 -7.71 -63.58
C LEU A 132 46.24 -9.02 -62.75
N GLY A 133 45.19 -9.83 -62.94
CA GLY A 133 45.35 -11.11 -63.65
C GLY A 133 45.30 -12.39 -62.82
N GLY A 134 44.29 -13.21 -63.05
CA GLY A 134 44.27 -14.62 -62.67
C GLY A 134 43.74 -15.47 -63.83
N LEU A 135 44.00 -16.78 -63.80
CA LEU A 135 43.32 -17.79 -64.63
C LEU A 135 43.56 -19.21 -64.08
N PHE A 136 42.45 -19.91 -63.83
CA PHE A 136 42.19 -21.35 -63.86
C PHE A 136 43.35 -22.36 -64.00
N LEU A 137 43.34 -23.40 -63.17
CA LEU A 137 43.24 -24.80 -63.62
C LEU A 137 42.76 -25.75 -62.50
N SER A 138 42.25 -26.91 -62.90
CA SER A 138 41.69 -28.01 -62.08
C SER A 138 42.52 -29.30 -62.31
N ASP A 139 42.33 -30.48 -61.69
CA ASP A 139 41.43 -30.98 -60.64
C ASP A 139 42.01 -32.33 -60.08
N TYR A 140 41.69 -32.74 -58.84
CA TYR A 140 41.86 -34.11 -58.24
C TYR A 140 43.29 -34.77 -58.21
N ASP A 141 43.73 -35.59 -57.23
CA ASP A 141 43.24 -36.02 -55.91
C ASP A 141 44.36 -36.77 -55.11
N LYS A 142 44.12 -37.03 -53.81
CA LYS A 142 44.75 -38.03 -52.89
C LYS A 142 46.16 -37.82 -52.29
N ARG A 143 46.11 -37.32 -51.04
CA ARG A 143 46.61 -37.96 -49.77
C ARG A 143 48.09 -37.84 -49.29
N PHE A 144 48.16 -37.26 -48.08
CA PHE A 144 48.96 -37.64 -46.89
C PHE A 144 50.40 -37.10 -46.64
N TYR A 145 50.44 -36.14 -45.70
CA TYR A 145 51.42 -35.94 -44.61
C TYR A 145 52.87 -35.42 -44.86
N SER A 146 53.11 -34.24 -44.25
CA SER A 146 54.23 -33.93 -43.32
C SER A 146 55.42 -33.07 -43.82
N LYS A 147 55.70 -32.00 -43.04
CA LYS A 147 56.98 -31.22 -42.94
C LYS A 147 57.47 -30.46 -44.19
N ASP A 148 58.29 -29.41 -44.08
CA ASP A 148 58.51 -28.50 -42.93
C ASP A 148 58.92 -27.08 -43.40
N ASN A 149 58.70 -26.14 -42.49
CA ASN A 149 59.34 -24.84 -42.30
C ASN A 149 60.75 -24.60 -42.91
N GLU A 150 60.91 -23.52 -43.69
CA GLU A 150 61.99 -22.52 -43.58
C GLU A 150 61.63 -21.22 -44.32
N GLY A 151 61.86 -20.00 -43.81
CA GLY A 151 62.39 -19.62 -42.49
C GLY A 151 62.35 -18.09 -42.23
N SER A 152 63.16 -17.62 -41.26
CA SER A 152 63.37 -16.20 -40.87
C SER A 152 62.17 -15.49 -40.19
N TRP A 153 61.80 -15.77 -38.93
CA TRP A 153 62.52 -15.62 -37.65
C TRP A 153 62.66 -14.17 -37.09
N PHE A 154 62.54 -13.09 -37.87
CA PHE A 154 62.84 -11.72 -37.38
C PHE A 154 61.71 -10.67 -37.43
N ARG A 155 60.42 -11.06 -37.28
CA ARG A 155 59.30 -10.11 -37.16
C ARG A 155 58.27 -10.33 -36.05
N SER A 156 58.41 -11.37 -35.21
CA SER A 156 57.46 -11.64 -34.11
C SER A 156 58.00 -11.15 -32.75
N LEU A 157 58.04 -9.83 -32.55
CA LEU A 157 58.46 -9.22 -31.27
C LEU A 157 57.52 -8.12 -30.74
N PHE A 158 56.37 -7.91 -31.40
CA PHE A 158 55.28 -7.11 -30.87
C PHE A 158 53.97 -7.88 -30.98
N VAL A 159 53.20 -7.89 -29.89
CA VAL A 159 51.87 -8.52 -29.85
C VAL A 159 50.94 -7.70 -30.74
N HIS A 160 50.41 -8.30 -31.81
CA HIS A 160 49.24 -7.75 -32.47
C HIS A 160 48.09 -7.72 -31.46
N LYS A 161 47.65 -6.51 -31.08
CA LYS A 161 46.34 -6.34 -30.46
C LYS A 161 45.30 -6.92 -31.42
N VAL A 162 44.59 -7.95 -30.98
CA VAL A 162 43.34 -8.37 -31.64
C VAL A 162 42.32 -7.30 -31.31
N ASP A 163 41.89 -6.52 -32.31
CA ASP A 163 40.87 -5.51 -32.11
C ASP A 163 39.58 -6.13 -31.57
N PRO A 164 38.85 -5.43 -30.66
CA PRO A 164 37.58 -5.90 -30.15
C PRO A 164 36.58 -6.05 -31.31
N ARG A 165 36.15 -7.30 -31.54
CA ARG A 165 35.26 -7.67 -32.65
C ARG A 165 33.91 -6.96 -32.49
N LYS A 166 33.41 -6.37 -33.58
CA LYS A 166 32.20 -5.52 -33.58
C LYS A 166 30.89 -6.30 -33.82
N ASP A 167 30.96 -7.60 -34.05
CA ASP A 167 29.79 -8.45 -34.33
C ASP A 167 29.07 -8.88 -33.04
N ALA A 168 27.74 -8.85 -33.06
CA ALA A 168 26.92 -9.35 -31.96
C ALA A 168 27.11 -10.87 -31.75
N HIS A 169 27.17 -11.31 -30.49
CA HIS A 169 27.45 -12.71 -30.13
C HIS A 169 26.46 -13.74 -30.72
N SER A 170 25.20 -13.37 -30.94
CA SER A 170 24.19 -14.23 -31.57
C SER A 170 24.54 -14.56 -33.03
N THR A 171 25.06 -13.58 -33.78
CA THR A 171 25.45 -13.67 -35.20
C THR A 171 26.63 -14.64 -35.45
N LEU A 172 27.30 -15.10 -34.39
CA LEU A 172 28.35 -16.13 -34.44
C LEU A 172 27.80 -17.55 -34.24
N LEU A 173 26.59 -17.70 -33.68
CA LEU A 173 26.00 -18.98 -33.30
C LEU A 173 24.78 -19.37 -34.16
N SER A 174 24.09 -18.41 -34.78
CA SER A 174 22.94 -18.67 -35.65
C SER A 174 23.31 -19.04 -37.08
N LYS A 175 22.41 -19.72 -37.81
CA LYS A 175 22.50 -19.81 -39.28
C LYS A 175 22.37 -18.40 -39.88
N LYS A 176 23.33 -18.00 -40.71
CA LYS A 176 23.32 -16.69 -41.39
C LYS A 176 22.45 -16.64 -42.64
N GLU A 177 22.15 -17.81 -43.21
CA GLU A 177 21.56 -17.96 -44.55
C GLU A 177 20.02 -17.98 -44.55
N THR A 178 19.39 -18.38 -43.43
CA THR A 178 17.94 -18.63 -43.36
C THR A 178 17.12 -17.46 -42.81
N SER A 179 17.72 -16.59 -41.97
CA SER A 179 17.01 -15.54 -41.23
C SER A 179 15.76 -16.05 -40.46
N ASN A 180 15.77 -17.31 -40.03
CA ASN A 180 14.67 -17.93 -39.30
C ASN A 180 14.63 -17.42 -37.85
N LEU A 181 13.57 -16.70 -37.50
CA LEU A 181 13.24 -16.39 -36.11
C LEU A 181 12.20 -17.39 -35.61
N TYR A 182 12.47 -18.06 -34.50
CA TYR A 182 11.52 -19.00 -33.89
C TYR A 182 10.82 -18.36 -32.69
N LYS A 183 9.61 -18.82 -32.40
CA LYS A 183 8.85 -18.44 -31.20
C LYS A 183 8.33 -19.69 -30.54
N ILE A 184 8.87 -20.01 -29.36
CA ILE A 184 8.29 -21.05 -28.50
C ILE A 184 7.25 -20.41 -27.58
N GLN A 185 6.12 -21.09 -27.39
CA GLN A 185 5.06 -20.69 -26.47
C GLN A 185 4.73 -21.88 -25.57
N PHE A 186 4.61 -21.61 -24.27
CA PHE A 186 4.14 -22.57 -23.28
C PHE A 186 2.88 -21.99 -22.65
N HIS A 187 1.79 -22.74 -22.71
CA HIS A 187 0.49 -22.35 -22.18
C HIS A 187 0.07 -23.39 -21.14
N ASN A 188 -0.07 -22.98 -19.88
CA ASN A 188 -0.58 -23.86 -18.83
C ASN A 188 -2.10 -23.76 -18.89
N VAL A 189 -2.74 -24.85 -19.27
CA VAL A 189 -4.19 -24.99 -19.38
C VAL A 189 -4.74 -25.33 -18.00
N LYS A 190 -6.01 -25.00 -17.76
CA LYS A 190 -6.77 -25.59 -16.65
C LYS A 190 -6.98 -27.08 -16.94
N PRO A 191 -6.74 -28.00 -15.99
CA PRO A 191 -6.86 -29.45 -16.26
C PRO A 191 -8.22 -29.85 -16.83
N GLU A 192 -9.31 -29.27 -16.29
CA GLU A 192 -10.68 -29.50 -16.73
C GLU A 192 -11.03 -28.90 -18.11
N CYS A 193 -10.11 -28.14 -18.72
CA CYS A 193 -10.27 -27.54 -20.04
C CYS A 193 -9.28 -28.07 -21.09
N LEU A 194 -8.42 -29.06 -20.76
CA LEU A 194 -7.33 -29.48 -21.65
C LEU A 194 -7.85 -29.99 -23.00
N ASP A 195 -8.90 -30.83 -23.02
CA ASP A 195 -9.46 -31.37 -24.27
C ASP A 195 -10.15 -30.28 -25.12
N ALA A 196 -10.91 -29.38 -24.49
CA ALA A 196 -11.53 -28.25 -25.18
C ALA A 196 -10.47 -27.31 -25.78
N TYR A 197 -9.38 -27.06 -25.05
CA TYR A 197 -8.22 -26.33 -25.55
C TYR A 197 -7.56 -27.04 -26.74
N ASN A 198 -7.41 -28.37 -26.67
CA ASN A 198 -6.82 -29.17 -27.75
C ASN A 198 -7.64 -29.00 -29.03
N SER A 199 -8.94 -29.30 -29.00
CA SER A 199 -9.84 -29.16 -30.16
C SER A 199 -9.86 -27.74 -30.72
N LEU A 200 -9.85 -26.72 -29.85
CA LEU A 200 -9.80 -25.31 -30.26
C LEU A 200 -8.48 -24.96 -30.96
N THR A 201 -7.34 -25.52 -30.53
CA THR A 201 -6.06 -25.32 -31.23
C THR A 201 -5.95 -26.13 -32.52
N GLU A 202 -6.50 -27.34 -32.57
CA GLU A 202 -6.54 -28.19 -33.76
C GLU A 202 -7.39 -27.57 -34.87
N ALA A 203 -8.50 -26.93 -34.53
CA ALA A 203 -9.36 -26.25 -35.50
C ALA A 203 -8.75 -24.97 -36.12
N VAL A 204 -7.85 -24.27 -35.40
CA VAL A 204 -7.40 -22.92 -35.79
C VAL A 204 -5.92 -22.83 -36.16
N LEU A 205 -5.02 -23.52 -35.46
CA LEU A 205 -3.57 -23.37 -35.71
C LEU A 205 -3.12 -23.91 -37.08
N PRO A 206 -3.68 -25.01 -37.64
CA PRO A 206 -3.38 -25.44 -39.00
C PRO A 206 -3.83 -24.44 -40.06
N LYS A 207 -4.97 -23.74 -39.87
CA LYS A 207 -5.41 -22.69 -40.80
C LYS A 207 -4.37 -21.59 -40.93
N LEU A 208 -3.88 -21.09 -39.80
CA LEU A 208 -2.83 -20.06 -39.72
C LEU A 208 -1.46 -20.50 -40.23
N HIS A 209 -1.25 -21.80 -40.44
CA HIS A 209 -0.04 -22.34 -41.06
C HIS A 209 -0.19 -22.50 -42.58
N LEU A 210 -1.39 -22.83 -43.06
CA LEU A 210 -1.70 -23.03 -44.49
C LEU A 210 -2.02 -21.73 -45.24
N ASP A 211 -2.34 -20.66 -44.51
CA ASP A 211 -2.69 -19.35 -45.05
C ASP A 211 -1.43 -18.54 -45.41
N GLU A 212 -1.15 -18.41 -46.71
CA GLU A 212 0.04 -17.74 -47.26
C GLU A 212 0.14 -16.24 -46.91
N ASP A 213 -0.97 -15.58 -46.51
CA ASP A 213 -0.94 -14.20 -46.03
C ASP A 213 -0.17 -14.05 -44.71
N TYR A 214 0.05 -15.14 -43.95
CA TYR A 214 0.78 -15.12 -42.68
C TYR A 214 2.18 -15.71 -42.89
N PRO A 215 3.26 -14.90 -42.82
CA PRO A 215 4.63 -15.38 -43.00
C PRO A 215 5.15 -16.12 -41.77
N CYS A 216 4.49 -17.24 -41.43
CA CYS A 216 4.80 -18.10 -40.30
C CYS A 216 4.53 -19.57 -40.62
N SER A 217 5.25 -20.49 -39.95
CA SER A 217 5.01 -21.93 -40.04
C SER A 217 4.84 -22.52 -38.64
N LEU A 218 3.87 -23.41 -38.46
CA LEU A 218 3.75 -24.22 -37.25
C LEU A 218 4.77 -25.38 -37.33
N VAL A 219 5.83 -25.30 -36.53
CA VAL A 219 6.86 -26.35 -36.44
C VAL A 219 6.38 -27.53 -35.58
N GLY A 220 5.50 -27.25 -34.62
CA GLY A 220 4.77 -28.29 -33.89
C GLY A 220 3.94 -27.77 -32.73
N ASN A 221 3.01 -28.62 -32.28
CA ASN A 221 2.11 -28.44 -31.15
C ASN A 221 2.15 -29.75 -30.33
N TRP A 222 2.37 -29.66 -29.02
CA TRP A 222 2.57 -30.82 -28.13
C TRP A 222 1.95 -30.58 -26.76
N ASN A 223 1.46 -31.63 -26.11
CA ASN A 223 1.06 -31.61 -24.69
C ASN A 223 2.10 -32.31 -23.81
N THR A 224 2.32 -31.77 -22.62
CA THR A 224 3.39 -32.21 -21.71
C THR A 224 2.89 -33.31 -20.77
N TRP A 225 3.32 -34.55 -21.01
CA TRP A 225 2.94 -35.70 -20.17
C TRP A 225 3.86 -35.89 -18.95
N TYR A 226 5.15 -35.58 -19.10
CA TYR A 226 6.18 -35.75 -18.07
C TYR A 226 6.89 -34.40 -17.82
N GLY A 227 6.55 -33.73 -16.72
CA GLY A 227 7.04 -32.38 -16.40
C GLY A 227 5.93 -31.52 -15.79
N GLU A 228 5.84 -30.26 -16.21
CA GLU A 228 4.68 -29.40 -15.97
C GLU A 228 3.47 -30.00 -16.74
N GLN A 229 2.61 -30.76 -16.05
CA GLN A 229 1.39 -31.33 -16.66
C GLN A 229 0.38 -30.22 -16.99
N ASP A 230 -0.60 -30.56 -17.84
CA ASP A 230 -1.59 -29.62 -18.41
C ASP A 230 -0.97 -28.44 -19.20
N GLN A 231 0.32 -28.54 -19.57
CA GLN A 231 1.02 -27.56 -20.41
C GLN A 231 1.03 -27.97 -21.88
N ALA A 232 0.44 -27.12 -22.72
CA ALA A 232 0.58 -27.17 -24.17
C ALA A 232 1.77 -26.31 -24.64
N VAL A 233 2.58 -26.85 -25.55
CA VAL A 233 3.80 -26.24 -26.09
C VAL A 233 3.69 -26.07 -27.60
N HIS A 234 3.91 -24.87 -28.10
CA HIS A 234 3.76 -24.49 -29.51
C HIS A 234 5.07 -23.90 -30.01
N LEU A 235 5.60 -24.38 -31.14
CA LEU A 235 6.79 -23.82 -31.78
C LEU A 235 6.42 -23.27 -33.16
N TRP A 236 6.66 -21.98 -33.35
CA TRP A 236 6.43 -21.28 -34.61
C TRP A 236 7.76 -20.81 -35.21
N ARG A 237 7.83 -20.76 -36.54
CA ARG A 237 8.95 -20.21 -37.33
C ARG A 237 8.45 -19.02 -38.14
N PHE A 238 9.26 -17.97 -38.25
CA PHE A 238 9.01 -16.77 -39.06
C PHE A 238 10.19 -16.59 -40.02
N SER A 239 9.98 -16.99 -41.27
CA SER A 239 10.97 -16.90 -42.35
C SER A 239 11.13 -15.44 -42.76
N GLY A 240 12.34 -14.88 -42.64
CA GLY A 240 12.55 -13.43 -42.79
C GLY A 240 12.56 -12.64 -41.47
N GLY A 241 12.58 -13.32 -40.33
CA GLY A 241 13.00 -12.74 -39.05
C GLY A 241 11.99 -11.81 -38.39
N TYR A 242 12.49 -10.73 -37.77
CA TYR A 242 11.65 -9.75 -37.07
C TYR A 242 10.60 -9.05 -37.96
N PRO A 243 10.89 -8.65 -39.22
CA PRO A 243 9.88 -8.13 -40.12
C PRO A 243 8.70 -9.10 -40.35
N ALA A 244 8.99 -10.38 -40.64
CA ALA A 244 7.96 -11.40 -40.83
C ALA A 244 7.12 -11.64 -39.56
N LEU A 245 7.77 -11.70 -38.39
CA LEU A 245 7.06 -11.74 -37.11
C LEU A 245 6.17 -10.52 -36.89
N MET A 246 6.63 -9.31 -37.21
CA MET A 246 5.87 -8.07 -37.02
C MET A 246 4.68 -7.96 -37.99
N ASP A 247 4.85 -8.35 -39.26
CA ASP A 247 3.75 -8.39 -40.24
C ASP A 247 2.68 -9.41 -39.82
N CYS A 248 3.08 -10.66 -39.55
CA CYS A 248 2.17 -11.69 -39.04
C CYS A 248 1.44 -11.23 -37.77
N MET A 249 2.15 -10.68 -36.77
CA MET A 249 1.55 -10.18 -35.53
C MET A 249 0.70 -8.91 -35.73
N ASN A 250 0.81 -8.21 -36.86
CA ASN A 250 -0.08 -7.10 -37.23
C ASN A 250 -1.34 -7.61 -37.92
N LYS A 251 -1.22 -8.50 -38.92
CA LYS A 251 -2.37 -9.17 -39.57
C LYS A 251 -3.24 -9.94 -38.57
N LEU A 252 -2.62 -10.62 -37.60
CA LEU A 252 -3.31 -11.27 -36.49
C LEU A 252 -4.03 -10.32 -35.51
N LYS A 253 -3.86 -8.98 -35.59
CA LYS A 253 -4.67 -8.02 -34.81
C LYS A 253 -6.00 -7.70 -35.48
N SER A 254 -6.13 -7.85 -36.79
CA SER A 254 -7.35 -7.58 -37.56
C SER A 254 -8.13 -8.85 -37.93
N ASN A 255 -7.49 -10.03 -37.92
CA ASN A 255 -8.16 -11.32 -38.16
C ASN A 255 -9.21 -11.64 -37.07
N LYS A 256 -10.49 -11.61 -37.45
CA LYS A 256 -11.63 -11.86 -36.55
C LYS A 256 -11.66 -13.28 -35.96
N GLU A 257 -11.33 -14.30 -36.75
CA GLU A 257 -11.31 -15.69 -36.29
C GLU A 257 -10.20 -15.89 -35.25
N TYR A 258 -9.01 -15.33 -35.49
CA TYR A 258 -7.93 -15.37 -34.51
C TYR A 258 -8.23 -14.56 -33.24
N LEU A 259 -8.97 -13.45 -33.34
CA LEU A 259 -9.39 -12.68 -32.16
C LEU A 259 -10.37 -13.47 -31.28
N GLU A 260 -11.35 -14.16 -31.87
CA GLU A 260 -12.30 -14.98 -31.11
C GLU A 260 -11.61 -16.22 -30.53
N PHE A 261 -10.79 -16.95 -31.32
CA PHE A 261 -9.89 -17.99 -30.82
C PHE A 261 -9.02 -17.50 -29.66
N ARG A 262 -8.45 -16.29 -29.76
CA ARG A 262 -7.62 -15.70 -28.71
C ARG A 262 -8.40 -15.45 -27.42
N LYS A 263 -9.68 -15.06 -27.53
CA LYS A 263 -10.62 -14.76 -26.44
C LYS A 263 -11.11 -16.04 -25.77
N GLU A 264 -11.66 -16.99 -26.52
CA GLU A 264 -12.14 -18.29 -26.01
C GLU A 264 -11.02 -19.04 -25.29
N ARG A 265 -9.89 -19.26 -25.98
CA ARG A 265 -8.69 -19.89 -25.42
C ARG A 265 -8.19 -19.19 -24.14
N SER A 266 -8.42 -17.88 -23.98
CA SER A 266 -7.95 -17.17 -22.77
C SER A 266 -8.74 -17.54 -21.51
N GLN A 267 -9.95 -18.08 -21.63
CA GLN A 267 -10.77 -18.54 -20.51
C GLN A 267 -10.29 -19.90 -19.96
N MET A 268 -9.65 -20.69 -20.82
CA MET A 268 -9.17 -22.06 -20.55
C MET A 268 -7.76 -22.10 -19.90
N LEU A 269 -7.08 -20.96 -19.76
CA LEU A 269 -5.66 -20.91 -19.38
C LEU A 269 -5.43 -20.40 -17.95
N LEU A 270 -4.46 -21.00 -17.27
CA LEU A 270 -3.89 -20.54 -16.01
C LEU A 270 -2.76 -19.52 -16.23
N SER A 271 -1.84 -19.82 -17.15
CA SER A 271 -0.70 -18.93 -17.44
C SER A 271 -0.15 -19.13 -18.86
N ARG A 272 0.66 -18.17 -19.32
CA ARG A 272 1.36 -18.23 -20.62
C ARG A 272 2.75 -17.60 -20.52
N ARG A 273 3.75 -18.26 -21.10
CA ARG A 273 5.08 -17.69 -21.39
C ARG A 273 5.45 -17.92 -22.85
N ASN A 274 6.17 -16.99 -23.46
CA ASN A 274 6.76 -17.18 -24.78
C ASN A 274 8.16 -16.56 -24.85
N GLN A 275 8.98 -17.07 -25.76
CA GLN A 275 10.37 -16.66 -25.96
C GLN A 275 10.67 -16.69 -27.47
N LEU A 276 11.42 -15.69 -27.95
CA LEU A 276 11.93 -15.64 -29.32
C LEU A 276 13.34 -16.21 -29.35
N LEU A 277 13.57 -17.16 -30.24
CA LEU A 277 14.75 -18.00 -30.29
C LEU A 277 15.40 -17.95 -31.68
N LEU A 278 16.71 -18.18 -31.73
CA LEU A 278 17.46 -18.45 -32.96
C LEU A 278 17.92 -19.91 -32.98
N GLU A 279 17.95 -20.53 -34.16
CA GLU A 279 18.49 -21.88 -34.37
C GLU A 279 20.03 -21.88 -34.36
N PHE A 280 20.65 -22.87 -33.71
CA PHE A 280 22.10 -23.06 -33.79
C PHE A 280 22.55 -23.46 -35.19
N SER A 281 23.66 -22.88 -35.65
CA SER A 281 24.25 -23.13 -36.98
C SER A 281 24.58 -24.60 -37.24
N PHE A 282 24.99 -25.33 -36.21
CA PHE A 282 25.37 -26.74 -36.25
C PHE A 282 24.19 -27.73 -36.07
N TRP A 283 22.96 -27.25 -35.92
CA TRP A 283 21.78 -28.11 -35.76
C TRP A 283 21.02 -28.32 -37.08
N ASN A 284 20.38 -29.48 -37.20
CA ASN A 284 19.43 -29.75 -38.28
C ASN A 284 18.30 -28.71 -38.26
N GLU A 285 17.73 -28.41 -39.43
CA GLU A 285 16.48 -27.63 -39.48
C GLU A 285 15.32 -28.48 -38.93
N PRO A 286 14.45 -27.94 -38.06
CA PRO A 286 13.35 -28.69 -37.47
C PRO A 286 12.23 -28.95 -38.49
N GLN A 287 12.19 -30.18 -39.00
CA GLN A 287 11.14 -30.65 -39.91
C GLN A 287 10.14 -31.58 -39.16
N PRO A 288 8.85 -31.60 -39.54
CA PRO A 288 7.87 -32.55 -39.03
C PRO A 288 8.29 -34.01 -39.27
N ARG A 289 7.93 -34.92 -38.36
CA ARG A 289 8.28 -36.35 -38.43
C ARG A 289 7.05 -37.22 -38.60
N ALA A 290 7.18 -38.26 -39.41
CA ALA A 290 6.10 -39.23 -39.65
C ALA A 290 5.90 -40.17 -38.44
N GLY A 291 4.64 -40.56 -38.22
CA GLY A 291 4.22 -41.51 -37.18
C GLY A 291 4.12 -40.91 -35.77
N PRO A 292 3.58 -41.68 -34.80
CA PRO A 292 3.60 -41.30 -33.40
C PRO A 292 5.06 -41.26 -32.89
N ASN A 293 5.46 -40.13 -32.34
CA ASN A 293 6.80 -39.91 -31.78
C ASN A 293 6.65 -39.23 -30.42
N ILE A 294 7.44 -39.65 -29.43
CA ILE A 294 7.58 -38.97 -28.14
C ILE A 294 8.67 -37.90 -28.29
N TYR A 295 8.31 -36.65 -28.00
CA TYR A 295 9.24 -35.52 -28.06
C TYR A 295 9.79 -35.19 -26.67
N GLU A 296 11.10 -35.03 -26.55
CA GLU A 296 11.79 -34.63 -25.32
C GLU A 296 12.35 -33.22 -25.50
N LEU A 297 11.74 -32.24 -24.83
CA LEU A 297 12.22 -30.85 -24.79
C LEU A 297 13.08 -30.64 -23.54
N ARG A 298 14.41 -30.53 -23.71
CA ARG A 298 15.33 -30.18 -22.62
C ARG A 298 15.66 -28.70 -22.64
N THR A 299 15.65 -28.06 -21.48
CA THR A 299 15.95 -26.64 -21.31
C THR A 299 17.14 -26.46 -20.36
N TYR A 300 18.15 -25.72 -20.79
CA TYR A 300 19.38 -25.44 -20.04
C TYR A 300 19.47 -23.95 -19.76
N LYS A 301 19.63 -23.56 -18.48
CA LYS A 301 19.91 -22.17 -18.08
C LYS A 301 21.42 -22.01 -17.92
N LEU A 302 22.06 -21.33 -18.86
CA LEU A 302 23.51 -21.14 -18.88
C LEU A 302 23.93 -19.94 -18.02
N LYS A 303 25.20 -19.88 -17.60
CA LYS A 303 25.73 -18.67 -16.98
C LYS A 303 25.94 -17.58 -18.05
N PRO A 304 25.70 -16.29 -17.72
CA PRO A 304 26.08 -15.18 -18.58
C PRO A 304 27.53 -15.32 -19.10
N GLY A 305 27.72 -15.05 -20.40
CA GLY A 305 29.02 -15.21 -21.08
C GLY A 305 29.37 -16.63 -21.54
N THR A 306 28.86 -17.70 -20.91
CA THR A 306 29.27 -19.09 -21.24
C THR A 306 28.63 -19.68 -22.50
N MET A 307 27.69 -19.00 -23.14
CA MET A 307 26.91 -19.51 -24.28
C MET A 307 27.78 -19.91 -25.49
N ILE A 308 28.86 -19.16 -25.80
CA ILE A 308 29.75 -19.49 -26.93
C ILE A 308 30.61 -20.72 -26.62
N GLU A 309 31.17 -20.81 -25.41
CA GLU A 309 31.94 -21.98 -24.95
C GLU A 309 31.08 -23.25 -24.96
N TRP A 310 29.89 -23.16 -24.37
CA TRP A 310 28.90 -24.24 -24.34
C TRP A 310 28.46 -24.64 -25.74
N GLY A 311 28.21 -23.67 -26.64
CA GLY A 311 27.87 -23.90 -28.04
C GLY A 311 28.98 -24.59 -28.82
N ASN A 312 30.24 -24.20 -28.61
CA ASN A 312 31.42 -24.84 -29.24
C ASN A 312 31.65 -26.28 -28.74
N ASN A 313 31.24 -26.60 -27.51
CA ASN A 313 31.24 -27.97 -27.00
C ASN A 313 30.08 -28.79 -27.59
N TRP A 314 28.87 -28.23 -27.66
CA TRP A 314 27.73 -28.90 -28.28
C TRP A 314 27.84 -29.08 -29.80
N ALA A 315 28.50 -28.17 -30.52
CA ALA A 315 28.82 -28.32 -31.95
C ALA A 315 29.72 -29.54 -32.25
N ARG A 316 30.44 -30.05 -31.23
CA ARG A 316 31.21 -31.29 -31.28
C ARG A 316 30.37 -32.48 -30.79
N ALA A 317 29.70 -32.33 -29.63
CA ALA A 317 28.88 -33.39 -29.04
C ALA A 317 27.70 -33.83 -29.92
N ILE A 318 27.04 -32.90 -30.63
CA ILE A 318 25.82 -33.17 -31.40
C ILE A 318 26.00 -34.24 -32.48
N LYS A 319 27.20 -34.36 -33.05
CA LYS A 319 27.51 -35.29 -34.15
C LYS A 319 27.25 -36.75 -33.75
N TYR A 320 27.67 -37.13 -32.54
CA TYR A 320 27.42 -38.44 -31.94
C TYR A 320 25.91 -38.77 -31.75
N ARG A 321 25.03 -37.76 -31.83
CA ARG A 321 23.56 -37.82 -31.69
C ARG A 321 22.78 -37.33 -32.93
N GLN A 322 23.47 -37.09 -34.05
CA GLN A 322 22.84 -36.92 -35.36
C GLN A 322 22.77 -38.26 -36.11
N GLU A 323 23.71 -39.18 -35.84
CA GLU A 323 23.77 -40.53 -36.44
C GLU A 323 22.51 -41.38 -36.21
N ASN A 324 21.95 -41.35 -34.99
CA ASN A 324 20.73 -42.09 -34.64
C ASN A 324 19.43 -41.28 -34.91
N GLN A 325 19.56 -40.17 -35.66
CA GLN A 325 18.49 -39.28 -36.13
C GLN A 325 17.57 -38.68 -35.05
N GLU A 326 17.88 -38.72 -33.75
CA GLU A 326 16.95 -38.23 -32.71
C GLU A 326 16.82 -36.69 -32.66
N ALA A 327 17.75 -35.95 -33.26
CA ALA A 327 17.84 -34.49 -33.13
C ALA A 327 16.78 -33.78 -34.01
N VAL A 328 15.89 -33.00 -33.38
CA VAL A 328 14.87 -32.19 -34.10
C VAL A 328 15.34 -30.76 -34.28
N GLY A 329 15.65 -30.07 -33.17
CA GLY A 329 16.01 -28.66 -33.19
C GLY A 329 16.79 -28.24 -31.95
N GLY A 330 17.70 -27.28 -32.12
CA GLY A 330 18.50 -26.71 -31.05
C GLY A 330 18.48 -25.20 -31.17
N PHE A 331 18.05 -24.53 -30.10
CA PHE A 331 17.69 -23.11 -30.14
C PHE A 331 18.24 -22.36 -28.92
N PHE A 332 18.67 -21.11 -29.11
CA PHE A 332 19.04 -20.22 -28.02
C PHE A 332 18.13 -19.00 -27.94
N SER A 333 17.85 -18.54 -26.72
CA SER A 333 16.97 -17.40 -26.46
C SER A 333 17.62 -16.08 -26.89
N GLN A 334 16.89 -15.34 -27.73
CA GLN A 334 17.29 -14.04 -28.26
C GLN A 334 16.46 -12.89 -27.65
N ILE A 335 15.17 -13.11 -27.38
CA ILE A 335 14.31 -12.21 -26.59
C ILE A 335 13.43 -13.06 -25.67
N GLY A 336 13.45 -12.74 -24.37
CA GLY A 336 12.79 -13.53 -23.32
C GLY A 336 13.75 -13.77 -22.16
N GLU A 337 13.74 -14.97 -21.58
CA GLU A 337 14.74 -15.36 -20.58
C GLU A 337 16.09 -15.60 -21.27
N LEU A 338 17.04 -14.68 -21.10
CA LEU A 338 18.35 -14.74 -21.76
C LEU A 338 19.25 -15.84 -21.17
N TYR A 339 20.24 -16.25 -21.96
CA TYR A 339 21.15 -17.37 -21.65
C TYR A 339 20.47 -18.75 -21.51
N VAL A 340 19.21 -18.88 -21.94
CA VAL A 340 18.51 -20.16 -22.02
C VAL A 340 18.74 -20.81 -23.39
N VAL A 341 18.93 -22.14 -23.37
CA VAL A 341 19.01 -23.00 -24.55
C VAL A 341 17.98 -24.13 -24.47
N HIS A 342 17.32 -24.42 -25.59
CA HIS A 342 16.40 -25.55 -25.74
C HIS A 342 16.93 -26.57 -26.75
N HIS A 343 16.88 -27.85 -26.39
CA HIS A 343 17.08 -28.97 -27.31
C HIS A 343 15.79 -29.78 -27.42
N LEU A 344 15.27 -29.92 -28.64
CA LEU A 344 14.14 -30.76 -28.97
C LEU A 344 14.65 -32.06 -29.62
N TRP A 345 14.31 -33.19 -29.01
CA TRP A 345 14.60 -34.53 -29.49
C TRP A 345 13.30 -35.27 -29.79
N ALA A 346 13.32 -36.23 -30.70
CA ALA A 346 12.20 -37.13 -30.99
C ALA A 346 12.66 -38.57 -31.00
N TYR A 347 11.87 -39.43 -30.37
CA TYR A 347 12.08 -40.88 -30.30
C TYR A 347 10.75 -41.59 -30.58
N LYS A 348 10.81 -42.85 -31.00
CA LYS A 348 9.60 -43.66 -31.24
C LYS A 348 8.82 -43.91 -29.94
N ASP A 349 9.53 -44.22 -28.87
CA ASP A 349 8.99 -44.62 -27.57
C ASP A 349 10.02 -44.36 -26.44
N LEU A 350 9.64 -44.58 -25.18
CA LEU A 350 10.54 -44.34 -24.03
C LEU A 350 11.71 -45.33 -23.96
N GLN A 351 11.53 -46.55 -24.47
CA GLN A 351 12.56 -47.59 -24.49
C GLN A 351 13.69 -47.22 -25.46
N SER A 352 13.33 -46.90 -26.72
CA SER A 352 14.28 -46.40 -27.72
C SER A 352 14.94 -45.08 -27.31
N ARG A 353 14.24 -44.21 -26.55
CA ARG A 353 14.85 -43.02 -25.92
C ARG A 353 15.96 -43.39 -24.93
N GLU A 354 15.74 -44.38 -24.06
CA GLU A 354 16.77 -44.85 -23.13
C GLU A 354 17.94 -45.51 -23.89
N GLU A 355 17.66 -46.45 -24.78
CA GLU A 355 18.66 -47.18 -25.55
C GLU A 355 19.56 -46.22 -26.36
N THR A 356 18.96 -45.24 -27.04
CA THR A 356 19.69 -44.21 -27.80
C THR A 356 20.57 -43.36 -26.88
N ARG A 357 20.06 -42.94 -25.72
CA ARG A 357 20.83 -42.16 -24.75
C ARG A 357 22.01 -42.97 -24.18
N ASN A 358 21.78 -44.23 -23.84
CA ASN A 358 22.79 -45.11 -23.27
C ASN A 358 23.80 -45.58 -24.32
N ALA A 359 23.43 -45.64 -25.61
CA ALA A 359 24.34 -45.86 -26.72
C ALA A 359 25.27 -44.66 -26.96
N ALA A 360 24.78 -43.41 -26.83
CA ALA A 360 25.61 -42.21 -26.95
C ALA A 360 26.76 -42.21 -25.91
N TRP A 361 26.50 -42.60 -24.66
CA TRP A 361 27.52 -42.75 -23.61
C TRP A 361 28.60 -43.80 -23.89
N ARG A 362 28.40 -44.70 -24.87
CA ARG A 362 29.41 -45.67 -25.31
C ARG A 362 30.31 -45.15 -26.45
N LYS A 363 30.00 -43.97 -27.02
CA LYS A 363 30.79 -43.35 -28.10
C LYS A 363 31.94 -42.53 -27.50
N ARG A 364 33.18 -42.96 -27.73
CA ARG A 364 34.40 -42.34 -27.18
C ARG A 364 34.48 -40.84 -27.52
N GLY A 365 34.59 -39.98 -26.49
CA GLY A 365 34.64 -38.53 -26.62
C GLY A 365 33.28 -37.83 -26.48
N TRP A 366 32.17 -38.56 -26.41
CA TRP A 366 30.88 -37.99 -25.97
C TRP A 366 30.98 -37.43 -24.55
N ASP A 367 31.58 -38.22 -23.66
CA ASP A 367 31.89 -37.92 -22.27
C ASP A 367 32.74 -36.66 -22.11
N GLU A 368 33.87 -36.57 -22.83
CA GLU A 368 34.76 -35.40 -22.81
C GLU A 368 34.04 -34.11 -23.24
N ASN A 369 33.23 -34.16 -24.30
CA ASN A 369 32.53 -32.96 -24.80
C ASN A 369 31.35 -32.53 -23.91
N VAL A 370 30.66 -33.47 -23.25
CA VAL A 370 29.50 -33.17 -22.39
C VAL A 370 29.91 -32.76 -20.97
N TYR A 371 31.02 -33.29 -20.43
CA TYR A 371 31.52 -32.98 -19.08
C TYR A 371 31.64 -31.47 -18.81
N TYR A 372 32.21 -30.71 -19.76
CA TYR A 372 32.34 -29.25 -19.67
C TYR A 372 31.00 -28.48 -19.81
N THR A 373 29.92 -29.16 -20.18
CA THR A 373 28.58 -28.55 -20.34
C THR A 373 27.67 -28.75 -19.12
N GLU A 374 27.99 -29.72 -18.24
CA GLU A 374 27.26 -30.00 -17.00
C GLU A 374 27.99 -29.45 -15.75
N SER A 375 29.32 -29.50 -15.70
CA SER A 375 30.10 -29.34 -14.46
C SER A 375 30.48 -27.90 -14.05
N SER A 376 29.59 -26.90 -14.23
CA SER A 376 29.88 -25.48 -13.91
C SER A 376 29.97 -25.14 -12.39
N LYS A 377 30.19 -26.12 -11.51
CA LYS A 377 30.43 -25.94 -10.06
C LYS A 377 31.33 -27.05 -9.48
N LYS A 378 32.66 -26.91 -9.54
CA LYS A 378 33.64 -27.15 -8.44
C LYS A 378 35.08 -26.88 -8.89
N ARG A 379 36.00 -26.73 -7.92
CA ARG A 379 37.44 -26.44 -8.12
C ARG A 379 38.25 -27.72 -8.42
N LYS A 380 39.49 -27.55 -8.91
CA LYS A 380 40.49 -28.61 -9.13
C LYS A 380 40.60 -29.55 -7.90
N PRO A 381 40.82 -30.87 -8.06
CA PRO A 381 41.10 -31.76 -6.94
C PRO A 381 42.39 -31.37 -6.22
N LYS A 382 42.40 -31.46 -4.90
CA LYS A 382 43.54 -31.10 -4.05
C LYS A 382 44.48 -32.30 -3.95
N VAL A 383 45.71 -32.18 -4.46
CA VAL A 383 46.72 -33.25 -4.37
C VAL A 383 47.07 -33.48 -2.91
N ILE A 384 46.95 -34.73 -2.45
CA ILE A 384 47.45 -35.15 -1.14
C ILE A 384 48.96 -35.32 -1.25
N ARG A 385 49.73 -34.59 -0.45
CA ARG A 385 51.14 -34.90 -0.22
C ARG A 385 51.24 -36.03 0.80
N SER A 386 51.97 -37.07 0.45
CA SER A 386 52.42 -38.12 1.36
C SER A 386 53.94 -38.08 1.45
N ASP A 387 54.47 -37.46 2.49
CA ASP A 387 55.89 -37.54 2.84
C ASP A 387 56.14 -38.78 3.72
N GLY A 388 57.20 -39.54 3.44
CA GLY A 388 57.56 -40.73 4.21
C GLY A 388 58.01 -41.90 3.34
N ALA A 389 59.31 -41.98 3.05
CA ALA A 389 59.95 -43.23 2.65
C ALA A 389 60.16 -44.14 3.87
N PRO A 390 60.34 -45.46 3.66
CA PRO A 390 61.69 -45.97 3.83
C PRO A 390 62.17 -46.82 2.64
N ALA A 391 63.45 -47.20 2.67
CA ALA A 391 64.14 -47.89 1.59
C ALA A 391 64.09 -49.42 1.72
N GLU A 392 64.26 -50.14 0.61
CA GLU A 392 65.23 -51.24 0.47
C GLU A 392 65.30 -51.76 -1.00
N GLY A 393 66.16 -52.75 -1.28
CA GLY A 393 66.00 -53.59 -2.48
C GLY A 393 66.99 -53.42 -3.64
N LYS A 394 68.26 -53.07 -3.40
CA LYS A 394 69.30 -53.09 -4.44
C LYS A 394 69.64 -54.53 -4.88
N ARG A 395 68.88 -55.08 -5.84
CA ARG A 395 69.15 -56.41 -6.43
C ARG A 395 70.28 -56.36 -7.47
N THR A 396 71.52 -56.29 -6.99
CA THR A 396 72.66 -56.84 -7.74
C THR A 396 72.46 -58.35 -7.89
N ARG A 397 72.24 -58.82 -9.11
CA ARG A 397 72.42 -60.25 -9.44
C ARG A 397 73.87 -60.43 -9.86
N SER A 398 74.59 -61.25 -9.12
CA SER A 398 75.97 -61.62 -9.44
C SER A 398 75.99 -62.50 -10.69
N ASP A 399 76.74 -62.10 -11.70
CA ASP A 399 77.36 -63.04 -12.62
C ASP A 399 78.85 -63.11 -12.34
N THR A 400 79.27 -64.35 -12.15
CA THR A 400 80.57 -64.86 -11.74
C THR A 400 81.73 -64.29 -12.54
N GLU A 401 82.88 -64.15 -11.90
CA GLU A 401 84.15 -63.93 -12.59
C GLU A 401 84.43 -65.06 -13.59
N GLN A 402 84.58 -64.71 -14.86
CA GLN A 402 85.30 -65.52 -15.83
C GLN A 402 86.29 -64.61 -16.55
N GLU A 403 87.59 -64.78 -16.29
CA GLU A 403 88.68 -64.04 -16.93
C GLU A 403 88.87 -64.47 -18.40
N GLY A 404 87.84 -64.25 -19.23
CA GLY A 404 87.98 -64.20 -20.67
C GLY A 404 88.76 -62.95 -21.07
N LYS A 405 90.10 -63.03 -20.98
CA LYS A 405 91.05 -61.91 -21.16
C LYS A 405 91.17 -61.43 -22.61
N TYR A 406 90.04 -61.04 -23.20
CA TYR A 406 89.97 -60.38 -24.49
C TYR A 406 90.64 -59.01 -24.41
N TYR A 407 91.61 -58.79 -25.31
CA TYR A 407 92.14 -57.46 -25.61
C TYR A 407 91.02 -56.62 -26.25
N SER A 408 90.27 -55.88 -25.43
CA SER A 408 89.36 -54.85 -25.95
C SER A 408 90.16 -53.60 -26.31
N GLU A 409 90.11 -53.21 -27.59
CA GLU A 409 90.67 -51.95 -28.07
C GLU A 409 90.02 -50.74 -27.38
N GLU A 410 88.84 -50.88 -26.76
CA GLU A 410 88.15 -49.82 -26.02
C GLU A 410 88.85 -49.42 -24.71
N ALA A 411 89.45 -50.37 -23.99
CA ALA A 411 90.23 -50.07 -22.79
C ALA A 411 91.60 -49.45 -23.13
N GLU A 412 92.14 -49.79 -24.30
CA GLU A 412 93.38 -49.22 -24.82
C GLU A 412 93.20 -47.76 -25.27
N VAL A 413 91.99 -47.34 -25.69
CA VAL A 413 91.68 -45.95 -26.06
C VAL A 413 91.86 -44.97 -24.90
N ASP A 414 91.49 -45.36 -23.67
CA ASP A 414 91.51 -44.49 -22.48
C ASP A 414 92.92 -44.27 -21.91
N LEU A 415 93.81 -45.26 -22.09
CA LEU A 415 95.18 -45.24 -21.57
C LEU A 415 96.18 -44.60 -22.54
N ARG A 416 95.76 -44.29 -23.77
CA ARG A 416 96.62 -43.78 -24.85
C ARG A 416 96.36 -42.31 -25.14
N ASP A 417 97.44 -41.54 -25.17
CA ASP A 417 97.41 -40.13 -25.55
C ASP A 417 97.05 -39.96 -27.05
N PRO A 418 96.02 -39.16 -27.40
CA PRO A 418 95.61 -38.95 -28.78
C PRO A 418 96.66 -38.26 -29.66
N GLY A 419 97.53 -37.42 -29.08
CA GLY A 419 98.62 -36.77 -29.80
C GLY A 419 99.69 -37.76 -30.22
N ARG A 420 100.15 -38.60 -29.28
CA ARG A 420 101.11 -39.68 -29.55
C ARG A 420 100.57 -40.73 -30.52
N ASP A 421 99.27 -41.02 -30.47
CA ASP A 421 98.62 -41.86 -31.49
C ASP A 421 98.70 -41.21 -32.88
N TYR A 422 98.46 -39.91 -33.00
CA TYR A 422 98.57 -39.19 -34.27
C TYR A 422 100.03 -39.07 -34.77
N GLU A 423 101.00 -38.86 -33.87
CA GLU A 423 102.43 -38.89 -34.20
C GLU A 423 102.86 -40.27 -34.72
N LEU A 424 102.42 -41.36 -34.07
CA LEU A 424 102.67 -42.73 -34.49
C LEU A 424 101.99 -43.06 -35.84
N TYR A 425 100.78 -42.55 -36.07
CA TYR A 425 100.11 -42.64 -37.38
C TYR A 425 100.93 -41.95 -38.47
N LYS A 426 101.38 -40.72 -38.22
CA LYS A 426 102.20 -39.94 -39.16
C LYS A 426 103.54 -40.63 -39.45
N TYR A 427 104.21 -41.15 -38.42
CA TYR A 427 105.47 -41.89 -38.57
C TYR A 427 105.28 -43.19 -39.37
N THR A 428 104.24 -43.99 -39.07
CA THR A 428 103.99 -45.23 -39.83
C THR A 428 103.58 -44.98 -41.29
N CYS A 429 102.96 -43.83 -41.60
CA CYS A 429 102.77 -43.37 -42.98
C CYS A 429 104.10 -42.99 -43.66
N GLN A 430 105.04 -42.34 -42.96
CA GLN A 430 106.36 -41.99 -43.50
C GLN A 430 107.22 -43.24 -43.77
N GLU A 431 107.22 -44.22 -42.87
CA GLU A 431 107.89 -45.50 -43.09
C GLU A 431 107.26 -46.29 -44.25
N LEU A 432 105.92 -46.34 -44.35
CA LEU A 432 105.25 -46.95 -45.49
C LEU A 432 105.61 -46.26 -46.82
N GLN A 433 105.68 -44.92 -46.84
CA GLN A 433 106.14 -44.15 -48.01
C GLN A 433 107.59 -44.48 -48.39
N ARG A 434 108.48 -44.65 -47.41
CA ARG A 434 109.87 -45.07 -47.62
C ARG A 434 109.94 -46.49 -48.21
N LEU A 435 109.23 -47.45 -47.63
CA LEU A 435 109.17 -48.83 -48.13
C LEU A 435 108.61 -48.90 -49.56
N MET A 436 107.61 -48.09 -49.89
CA MET A 436 107.06 -47.99 -51.25
C MET A 436 108.09 -47.43 -52.26
N ALA A 437 108.88 -46.42 -51.86
CA ALA A 437 109.96 -45.89 -52.69
C ALA A 437 111.12 -46.90 -52.87
N GLU A 438 111.50 -47.62 -51.82
CA GLU A 438 112.49 -48.70 -51.88
C GLU A 438 112.01 -49.85 -52.80
N ILE A 439 110.74 -50.26 -52.73
CA ILE A 439 110.14 -51.23 -53.66
C ILE A 439 110.11 -50.70 -55.11
N GLN A 440 109.93 -49.40 -55.31
CA GLN A 440 109.96 -48.78 -56.64
C GLN A 440 111.37 -48.79 -57.25
N ASP A 441 112.41 -48.49 -56.45
CA ASP A 441 113.80 -48.52 -56.89
C ASP A 441 114.27 -49.96 -57.18
N LEU A 442 113.98 -50.92 -56.30
CA LEU A 442 114.31 -52.35 -56.50
C LEU A 442 113.66 -52.91 -57.78
N LYS A 443 112.41 -52.52 -58.09
CA LYS A 443 111.75 -52.87 -59.36
C LYS A 443 112.39 -52.24 -60.60
N SER A 444 113.04 -51.08 -60.47
CA SER A 444 113.71 -50.41 -61.58
C SER A 444 115.06 -51.07 -61.96
N ARG A 445 115.71 -51.73 -61.01
CA ARG A 445 117.07 -52.28 -61.15
C ARG A 445 117.12 -53.71 -61.72
N GLY A 446 116.03 -54.48 -61.67
CA GLY A 446 115.88 -55.73 -62.44
C GLY A 446 116.78 -56.91 -62.06
N GLY A 447 117.32 -56.95 -60.83
CA GLY A 447 118.16 -58.07 -60.35
C GLY A 447 117.38 -59.33 -59.99
N LYS A 448 118.02 -60.52 -60.07
CA LYS A 448 117.37 -61.80 -59.74
C LYS A 448 117.03 -61.95 -58.25
N ASP A 449 117.88 -61.45 -57.35
CA ASP A 449 117.66 -61.57 -55.90
C ASP A 449 116.64 -60.55 -55.36
N ALA A 450 116.33 -59.50 -56.12
CA ALA A 450 115.41 -58.42 -55.72
C ALA A 450 113.98 -58.92 -55.44
N ALA A 451 113.61 -60.11 -55.93
CA ALA A 451 112.31 -60.74 -55.63
C ALA A 451 112.13 -61.04 -54.12
N VAL A 452 113.22 -61.41 -53.42
CA VAL A 452 113.18 -61.70 -51.97
C VAL A 452 113.08 -60.42 -51.17
N GLU A 453 113.89 -59.41 -51.52
CA GLU A 453 113.87 -58.09 -50.86
C GLU A 453 112.52 -57.39 -51.04
N ILE A 454 111.92 -57.45 -52.23
CA ILE A 454 110.59 -56.87 -52.48
C ILE A 454 109.52 -57.54 -51.61
N GLU A 455 109.63 -58.84 -51.31
CA GLU A 455 108.66 -59.53 -50.45
C GLU A 455 108.85 -59.22 -48.96
N ASP A 456 110.09 -59.11 -48.47
CA ASP A 456 110.35 -58.60 -47.10
C ASP A 456 109.83 -57.16 -46.93
N ARG A 457 110.08 -56.28 -47.89
CA ARG A 457 109.52 -54.91 -47.88
C ARG A 457 108.00 -54.88 -47.97
N ARG A 458 107.36 -55.86 -48.62
CA ARG A 458 105.88 -56.06 -48.59
C ARG A 458 105.41 -56.51 -47.22
N ILE A 459 106.10 -57.46 -46.57
CA ILE A 459 105.76 -57.93 -45.22
C ILE A 459 105.86 -56.77 -44.21
N GLN A 460 106.94 -55.97 -44.26
CA GLN A 460 107.09 -54.76 -43.45
C GLN A 460 105.96 -53.75 -43.73
N SER A 461 105.62 -53.52 -45.01
CA SER A 461 104.49 -52.66 -45.39
C SER A 461 103.15 -53.17 -44.84
N CYS A 462 102.92 -54.49 -44.83
CA CYS A 462 101.73 -55.10 -44.24
C CYS A 462 101.65 -54.90 -42.72
N VAL A 463 102.77 -54.95 -42.00
CA VAL A 463 102.81 -54.60 -40.56
C VAL A 463 102.41 -53.14 -40.35
N HIS A 464 102.91 -52.20 -41.16
CA HIS A 464 102.49 -50.79 -41.09
C HIS A 464 100.99 -50.62 -41.44
N PHE A 465 100.45 -51.33 -42.44
CA PHE A 465 99.01 -51.34 -42.71
C PHE A 465 98.19 -51.91 -41.54
N MET A 466 98.69 -52.90 -40.81
CA MET A 466 98.05 -53.41 -39.60
C MET A 466 98.06 -52.38 -38.47
N THR A 467 99.16 -51.66 -38.24
CA THR A 467 99.19 -50.57 -37.25
C THR A 467 98.24 -49.43 -37.63
N LEU A 468 98.24 -48.98 -38.89
CA LEU A 468 97.33 -47.94 -39.38
C LEU A 468 95.85 -48.34 -39.22
N LYS A 469 95.50 -49.61 -39.51
CA LYS A 469 94.16 -50.15 -39.26
C LYS A 469 93.80 -50.15 -37.77
N LYS A 470 94.72 -50.54 -36.87
CA LYS A 470 94.48 -50.50 -35.42
C LYS A 470 94.26 -49.07 -34.92
N LEU A 471 95.14 -48.13 -35.29
CA LEU A 471 95.03 -46.73 -34.89
C LEU A 471 93.72 -46.09 -35.38
N ASN A 472 93.24 -46.46 -36.57
CA ASN A 472 91.96 -46.00 -37.08
C ASN A 472 90.76 -46.55 -36.27
N ARG A 473 90.79 -47.83 -35.84
CA ARG A 473 89.76 -48.37 -34.91
C ARG A 473 89.77 -47.62 -33.58
N LEU A 474 90.94 -47.42 -32.97
CA LEU A 474 91.11 -46.68 -31.73
C LEU A 474 90.54 -45.25 -31.86
N ALA A 475 90.80 -44.56 -32.98
CA ALA A 475 90.24 -43.24 -33.26
C ALA A 475 88.70 -43.25 -33.39
N HIS A 476 88.12 -44.22 -34.11
CA HIS A 476 86.67 -44.37 -34.24
C HIS A 476 85.98 -44.70 -32.90
N ILE A 477 86.58 -45.57 -32.08
CA ILE A 477 86.10 -45.90 -30.73
C ILE A 477 86.14 -44.65 -29.83
N ARG A 478 87.27 -43.92 -29.82
CA ARG A 478 87.46 -42.66 -29.07
C ARG A 478 86.42 -41.60 -29.47
N LEU A 479 86.16 -41.45 -30.77
CA LEU A 479 85.12 -40.55 -31.30
C LEU A 479 83.71 -40.98 -30.86
N LYS A 480 83.38 -42.27 -30.96
CA LYS A 480 82.08 -42.79 -30.52
C LYS A 480 81.86 -42.54 -29.02
N LYS A 481 82.85 -42.87 -28.18
CA LYS A 481 82.78 -42.68 -26.73
C LYS A 481 82.52 -41.21 -26.35
N GLY A 482 83.25 -40.27 -26.97
CA GLY A 482 83.03 -38.83 -26.76
C GLY A 482 81.64 -38.34 -27.24
N ARG A 483 81.15 -38.87 -28.37
CA ARG A 483 79.79 -38.59 -28.87
C ARG A 483 78.71 -39.09 -27.91
N ASP A 484 78.83 -40.32 -27.43
CA ASP A 484 77.81 -40.94 -26.58
C ASP A 484 77.79 -40.27 -25.19
N GLN A 485 78.96 -39.96 -24.62
CA GLN A 485 79.10 -39.21 -23.37
C GLN A 485 78.51 -37.78 -23.46
N THR A 486 78.77 -37.05 -24.54
CA THR A 486 78.19 -35.71 -24.75
C THR A 486 76.69 -35.77 -25.01
N HIS A 487 76.19 -36.83 -25.67
CA HIS A 487 74.76 -37.04 -25.86
C HIS A 487 74.02 -37.32 -24.55
N GLU A 488 74.57 -38.16 -23.67
CA GLU A 488 74.05 -38.38 -22.31
C GLU A 488 73.99 -37.09 -21.48
N ALA A 489 75.07 -36.29 -21.51
CA ALA A 489 75.13 -35.03 -20.80
C ALA A 489 74.04 -34.06 -21.30
N LYS A 490 73.86 -33.97 -22.62
CA LYS A 490 72.80 -33.19 -23.25
C LYS A 490 71.41 -33.66 -22.81
N GLN A 491 71.11 -34.96 -22.86
CA GLN A 491 69.82 -35.51 -22.40
C GLN A 491 69.51 -35.18 -20.93
N LYS A 492 70.52 -35.17 -20.05
CA LYS A 492 70.36 -34.77 -18.64
C LYS A 492 70.04 -33.27 -18.52
N VAL A 493 70.68 -32.42 -19.32
CA VAL A 493 70.37 -30.97 -19.39
C VAL A 493 68.97 -30.72 -19.96
N ASP A 494 68.59 -31.41 -21.04
CA ASP A 494 67.25 -31.32 -21.65
C ASP A 494 66.14 -31.67 -20.63
N ALA A 495 66.36 -32.70 -19.81
CA ALA A 495 65.44 -33.12 -18.75
C ALA A 495 65.31 -32.08 -17.61
N TYR A 496 66.41 -31.48 -17.16
CA TYR A 496 66.36 -30.39 -16.18
C TYR A 496 65.72 -29.12 -16.77
N HIS A 497 65.95 -28.82 -18.05
CA HIS A 497 65.29 -27.70 -18.71
C HIS A 497 63.77 -27.90 -18.79
N LEU A 498 63.29 -29.13 -19.06
CA LEU A 498 61.87 -29.45 -19.03
C LEU A 498 61.26 -29.25 -17.62
N GLN A 499 61.96 -29.63 -16.56
CA GLN A 499 61.51 -29.36 -15.18
C GLN A 499 61.41 -27.85 -14.90
N LEU A 500 62.40 -27.06 -15.35
CA LEU A 500 62.36 -25.60 -15.24
C LEU A 500 61.18 -24.99 -16.00
N GLN A 501 60.90 -25.44 -17.23
CA GLN A 501 59.75 -24.96 -18.02
C GLN A 501 58.41 -25.26 -17.34
N ASN A 502 58.26 -26.42 -16.71
CA ASN A 502 57.06 -26.75 -15.93
C ASN A 502 56.85 -25.78 -14.75
N LEU A 503 57.92 -25.48 -14.01
CA LEU A 503 57.87 -24.52 -12.89
C LEU A 503 57.61 -23.08 -13.36
N LEU A 504 58.21 -22.65 -14.47
CA LEU A 504 57.95 -21.33 -15.06
C LEU A 504 56.50 -21.21 -15.55
N TYR A 505 55.92 -22.29 -16.09
CA TYR A 505 54.50 -22.33 -16.44
C TYR A 505 53.61 -22.24 -15.19
N GLU A 506 53.93 -22.96 -14.11
CA GLU A 506 53.18 -22.88 -12.85
C GLU A 506 53.23 -21.48 -12.23
N VAL A 507 54.42 -20.87 -12.15
CA VAL A 507 54.59 -19.47 -11.68
C VAL A 507 53.79 -18.50 -12.55
N MET A 508 53.85 -18.62 -13.89
CA MET A 508 53.07 -17.79 -14.80
C MET A 508 51.55 -18.01 -14.64
N HIS A 509 51.09 -19.25 -14.42
CA HIS A 509 49.68 -19.55 -14.16
C HIS A 509 49.24 -18.92 -12.83
N LEU A 510 49.99 -19.11 -11.75
CA LEU A 510 49.66 -18.57 -10.44
C LEU A 510 49.68 -17.04 -10.45
N GLN A 511 50.66 -16.41 -11.12
CA GLN A 511 50.70 -14.96 -11.28
C GLN A 511 49.48 -14.44 -12.06
N LYS A 512 49.10 -15.08 -13.18
CA LYS A 512 47.89 -14.73 -13.94
C LYS A 512 46.60 -14.97 -13.16
N GLU A 513 46.54 -16.01 -12.34
CA GLU A 513 45.40 -16.32 -11.47
C GLU A 513 45.27 -15.29 -10.33
N ILE A 514 46.39 -14.84 -9.74
CA ILE A 514 46.44 -13.73 -8.78
C ILE A 514 46.02 -12.41 -9.43
N THR A 515 46.58 -12.04 -10.59
CA THR A 515 46.16 -10.82 -11.31
C THR A 515 44.67 -10.85 -11.61
N LYS A 516 44.14 -11.96 -12.12
CA LYS A 516 42.71 -12.15 -12.38
C LYS A 516 41.84 -12.09 -11.10
N CYS A 517 42.36 -12.48 -9.95
CA CYS A 517 41.67 -12.33 -8.67
C CYS A 517 41.72 -10.90 -8.11
N LEU A 518 42.76 -10.13 -8.43
CA LEU A 518 42.88 -8.70 -8.07
C LEU A 518 42.12 -7.79 -9.04
N GLU A 519 41.90 -8.23 -10.28
CA GLU A 519 41.01 -7.60 -11.27
C GLU A 519 39.51 -7.86 -10.97
N PHE A 520 39.17 -8.65 -9.95
CA PHE A 520 37.79 -8.88 -9.55
C PHE A 520 37.22 -7.65 -8.85
N LYS A 521 36.48 -6.84 -9.62
CA LYS A 521 35.55 -5.85 -9.07
C LYS A 521 34.25 -6.50 -8.63
N SER A 522 33.79 -6.16 -7.44
CA SER A 522 32.49 -6.56 -6.92
C SER A 522 31.44 -5.50 -7.26
N LYS A 523 30.29 -5.92 -7.77
CA LYS A 523 29.23 -5.04 -8.33
C LYS A 523 28.73 -3.92 -7.41
N HIS A 524 28.96 -4.01 -6.10
CA HIS A 524 28.69 -2.90 -5.17
C HIS A 524 29.51 -1.63 -5.45
N GLU A 525 30.66 -1.74 -6.15
CA GLU A 525 31.49 -0.59 -6.55
C GLU A 525 30.84 0.28 -7.64
N GLU A 526 29.78 -0.23 -8.28
CA GLU A 526 28.99 0.45 -9.32
C GLU A 526 27.67 1.03 -8.76
N ILE A 527 27.48 1.00 -7.44
CA ILE A 527 26.28 1.50 -6.76
C ILE A 527 26.63 2.75 -5.96
N ASP A 528 26.01 3.88 -6.32
CA ASP A 528 26.05 5.10 -5.49
C ASP A 528 25.36 4.82 -4.15
N LEU A 529 26.13 4.79 -3.06
CA LEU A 529 25.65 4.46 -1.72
C LEU A 529 25.13 5.68 -0.95
N VAL A 530 24.07 5.49 -0.17
CA VAL A 530 23.56 6.47 0.81
C VAL A 530 24.68 6.98 1.74
N SER A 531 24.67 8.29 2.04
CA SER A 531 25.74 8.92 2.78
C SER A 531 25.88 8.35 4.20
N LEU A 532 27.10 8.46 4.74
CA LEU A 532 27.46 7.92 6.05
C LEU A 532 26.60 8.54 7.18
N GLU A 533 26.22 9.81 7.02
CA GLU A 533 25.37 10.53 7.96
C GLU A 533 23.89 10.19 7.85
N GLU A 534 23.35 10.06 6.63
CA GLU A 534 21.94 9.71 6.42
C GLU A 534 21.68 8.26 6.86
N PHE A 535 22.58 7.34 6.52
CA PHE A 535 22.51 5.95 6.96
C PHE A 535 22.34 5.81 8.48
N TYR A 536 23.21 6.42 9.28
CA TYR A 536 23.12 6.32 10.75
C TYR A 536 21.98 7.15 11.37
N LYS A 537 21.28 8.01 10.60
CA LYS A 537 20.09 8.76 11.05
C LYS A 537 18.79 8.05 10.69
N GLU A 538 18.73 7.35 9.56
CA GLU A 538 17.51 6.73 9.03
C GLU A 538 17.41 5.22 9.23
N ALA A 539 18.54 4.49 9.26
CA ALA A 539 18.52 3.03 9.33
C ALA A 539 18.22 2.52 10.76
N PRO A 540 17.24 1.61 10.95
CA PRO A 540 16.92 1.00 12.24
C PRO A 540 18.16 0.42 12.95
N PRO A 541 18.20 0.40 14.30
CA PRO A 541 19.34 -0.08 15.06
C PRO A 541 19.73 -1.52 14.71
N ASP A 542 18.75 -2.34 14.35
CA ASP A 542 18.89 -3.74 13.97
C ASP A 542 19.64 -3.96 12.65
N ILE A 543 19.70 -2.93 11.81
CA ILE A 543 20.46 -2.91 10.55
C ILE A 543 21.75 -2.09 10.72
N SER A 544 21.66 -0.90 11.35
CA SER A 544 22.80 0.02 11.45
C SER A 544 23.90 -0.45 12.41
N LYS A 545 23.56 -1.21 13.48
CA LYS A 545 24.48 -1.92 14.39
C LYS A 545 25.77 -1.15 14.74
N ALA A 546 25.60 0.11 15.15
CA ALA A 546 26.68 1.10 15.26
C ALA A 546 27.91 0.63 16.06
N GLU A 547 27.73 -0.22 17.08
CA GLU A 547 28.82 -0.80 17.89
C GLU A 547 29.83 -1.62 17.08
N VAL A 548 29.41 -2.24 15.97
CA VAL A 548 30.24 -3.09 15.12
C VAL A 548 30.58 -2.40 13.79
N THR A 549 29.62 -1.68 13.20
CA THR A 549 29.79 -0.99 11.91
C THR A 549 30.64 0.29 12.00
N MET A 550 30.87 0.84 13.19
CA MET A 550 31.89 1.88 13.40
C MET A 550 33.32 1.31 13.48
N GLY A 551 33.48 0.02 13.78
CA GLY A 551 34.79 -0.64 13.94
C GLY A 551 35.31 -1.33 12.69
N ASP A 552 34.41 -1.84 11.83
CA ASP A 552 34.77 -2.61 10.63
C ASP A 552 34.14 -2.00 9.35
N PRO A 553 34.95 -1.40 8.44
CA PRO A 553 34.48 -0.86 7.17
C PRO A 553 33.78 -1.88 6.25
N HIS A 554 34.07 -3.18 6.38
CA HIS A 554 33.39 -4.21 5.59
C HIS A 554 31.96 -4.41 6.09
N GLN A 555 31.76 -4.54 7.41
CA GLN A 555 30.42 -4.60 7.99
C GLN A 555 29.65 -3.30 7.81
N GLN A 556 30.32 -2.14 7.83
CA GLN A 556 29.70 -0.85 7.52
C GLN A 556 29.16 -0.77 6.08
N THR A 557 29.87 -1.34 5.10
CA THR A 557 29.43 -1.35 3.69
C THR A 557 28.35 -2.40 3.44
N LEU A 558 28.41 -3.57 4.08
CA LEU A 558 27.33 -4.56 4.06
C LEU A 558 26.02 -3.99 4.65
N ALA A 559 26.07 -3.38 5.83
CA ALA A 559 24.89 -2.82 6.49
C ALA A 559 24.20 -1.71 5.67
N ARG A 560 24.97 -0.92 4.89
CA ARG A 560 24.41 0.05 3.93
C ARG A 560 23.76 -0.61 2.73
N LEU A 561 24.37 -1.66 2.17
CA LEU A 561 23.79 -2.42 1.06
C LEU A 561 22.48 -3.12 1.47
N ASP A 562 22.42 -3.68 2.67
CA ASP A 562 21.21 -4.29 3.21
C ASP A 562 20.12 -3.23 3.49
N TRP A 563 20.49 -2.07 4.05
CA TRP A 563 19.57 -0.94 4.23
C TRP A 563 19.01 -0.44 2.90
N GLU A 564 19.84 -0.27 1.87
CA GLU A 564 19.39 0.16 0.55
C GLU A 564 18.55 -0.89 -0.17
N LEU A 565 18.89 -2.18 -0.03
CA LEU A 565 18.07 -3.27 -0.55
C LEU A 565 16.67 -3.23 0.08
N GLU A 566 16.60 -2.94 1.38
CA GLU A 566 15.35 -2.80 2.12
C GLU A 566 14.58 -1.51 1.82
N GLN A 567 15.26 -0.36 1.68
CA GLN A 567 14.65 0.87 1.17
C GLN A 567 14.11 0.67 -0.26
N ARG A 568 14.90 0.09 -1.17
CA ARG A 568 14.50 -0.15 -2.57
C ARG A 568 13.31 -1.12 -2.67
N LYS A 569 13.22 -2.14 -1.81
CA LYS A 569 12.00 -2.97 -1.66
C LYS A 569 10.79 -2.13 -1.23
N ARG A 570 10.91 -1.35 -0.15
CA ARG A 570 9.82 -0.52 0.40
C ARG A 570 9.33 0.51 -0.61
N LEU A 571 10.24 1.14 -1.36
CA LEU A 571 9.89 2.03 -2.46
C LEU A 571 9.21 1.29 -3.62
N ALA A 572 9.61 0.06 -3.95
CA ALA A 572 9.00 -0.75 -5.00
C ALA A 572 7.62 -1.33 -4.62
N GLU A 573 7.36 -1.57 -3.33
CA GLU A 573 6.02 -1.92 -2.81
C GLU A 573 5.12 -0.69 -2.79
N LYS A 574 5.57 0.42 -2.17
CA LYS A 574 4.86 1.70 -2.16
C LYS A 574 4.55 2.23 -3.57
N TYR A 575 5.41 1.99 -4.54
CA TYR A 575 5.14 2.31 -5.94
C TYR A 575 4.02 1.43 -6.55
N ARG A 576 3.96 0.13 -6.19
CA ARG A 576 2.85 -0.76 -6.58
C ARG A 576 1.54 -0.37 -5.90
N GLU A 577 1.56 -0.02 -4.61
CA GLU A 577 0.42 0.57 -3.90
C GLU A 577 -0.08 1.85 -4.60
N CYS A 578 0.83 2.79 -4.90
CA CYS A 578 0.49 4.02 -5.60
C CYS A 578 -0.07 3.78 -7.01
N LEU A 579 0.41 2.76 -7.73
CA LEU A 579 -0.18 2.36 -9.03
C LEU A 579 -1.57 1.74 -8.85
N SER A 580 -1.76 0.87 -7.86
CA SER A 580 -3.06 0.25 -7.53
C SER A 580 -4.09 1.32 -7.14
N ASN A 581 -3.72 2.26 -6.26
CA ASN A 581 -4.58 3.35 -5.84
C ASN A 581 -4.85 4.34 -7.00
N LYS A 582 -3.89 4.59 -7.89
CA LYS A 582 -4.14 5.33 -9.15
C LYS A 582 -5.15 4.61 -10.04
N GLU A 583 -5.11 3.27 -10.14
CA GLU A 583 -6.08 2.51 -10.92
C GLU A 583 -7.48 2.48 -10.26
N LYS A 584 -7.57 2.35 -8.92
CA LYS A 584 -8.82 2.55 -8.16
C LYS A 584 -9.44 3.91 -8.48
N ILE A 585 -8.67 4.99 -8.33
CA ILE A 585 -9.12 6.37 -8.56
C ILE A 585 -9.56 6.59 -10.02
N LEU A 586 -8.84 6.02 -11.00
CA LEU A 586 -9.25 6.10 -12.41
C LEU A 586 -10.58 5.36 -12.67
N LYS A 587 -10.78 4.18 -12.08
CA LYS A 587 -12.06 3.44 -12.17
C LYS A 587 -13.21 4.22 -11.51
N GLU A 588 -12.98 4.79 -10.33
CA GLU A 588 -13.95 5.67 -9.67
C GLU A 588 -14.31 6.89 -10.53
N ILE A 589 -13.31 7.54 -11.15
CA ILE A 589 -13.53 8.68 -12.04
C ILE A 589 -14.38 8.27 -13.24
N GLU A 590 -14.15 7.10 -13.84
CA GLU A 590 -14.95 6.64 -14.98
C GLU A 590 -16.39 6.31 -14.58
N VAL A 591 -16.61 5.58 -13.49
CA VAL A 591 -17.96 5.32 -12.96
C VAL A 591 -18.69 6.62 -12.60
N LYS A 592 -17.97 7.60 -12.03
CA LYS A 592 -18.54 8.92 -11.71
C LYS A 592 -18.85 9.74 -12.97
N LYS A 593 -18.06 9.63 -14.05
CA LYS A 593 -18.39 10.22 -15.37
C LYS A 593 -19.61 9.56 -16.00
N GLU A 594 -19.71 8.23 -16.00
CA GLU A 594 -20.86 7.48 -16.51
C GLU A 594 -22.15 7.83 -15.76
N TYR A 595 -22.06 7.94 -14.42
CA TYR A 595 -23.17 8.41 -13.62
C TYR A 595 -23.58 9.84 -14.00
N LEU A 596 -22.62 10.79 -14.07
CA LEU A 596 -22.88 12.17 -14.45
C LEU A 596 -23.43 12.32 -15.88
N SER A 597 -22.92 11.56 -16.86
CA SER A 597 -23.43 11.58 -18.24
C SER A 597 -24.82 10.96 -18.36
N SER A 598 -25.19 10.01 -17.48
CA SER A 598 -26.57 9.50 -17.36
C SER A 598 -27.52 10.48 -16.64
N LEU A 599 -26.98 11.35 -15.78
CA LEU A 599 -27.74 12.31 -14.97
C LEU A 599 -27.99 13.63 -15.72
N GLN A 600 -27.00 14.13 -16.47
CA GLN A 600 -27.07 15.37 -17.24
C GLN A 600 -28.32 15.47 -18.16
N PRO A 601 -28.68 14.47 -18.98
CA PRO A 601 -29.90 14.54 -19.80
C PRO A 601 -31.17 14.56 -18.95
N ARG A 602 -31.22 13.82 -17.82
CA ARG A 602 -32.36 13.83 -16.89
C ARG A 602 -32.54 15.21 -16.25
N LEU A 603 -31.44 15.83 -15.81
CA LEU A 603 -31.42 17.18 -15.26
C LEU A 603 -31.88 18.21 -16.31
N ASN A 604 -31.41 18.09 -17.55
CA ASN A 604 -31.85 18.95 -18.65
C ASN A 604 -33.35 18.78 -18.95
N SER A 605 -33.88 17.54 -18.97
CA SER A 605 -35.32 17.28 -19.15
C SER A 605 -36.16 17.86 -18.02
N ILE A 606 -35.72 17.74 -16.75
CA ILE A 606 -36.40 18.32 -15.59
C ILE A 606 -36.37 19.86 -15.67
N MET A 607 -35.23 20.45 -16.03
CA MET A 607 -35.09 21.90 -16.20
C MET A 607 -36.08 22.43 -17.25
N GLN A 608 -36.12 21.80 -18.44
CA GLN A 608 -37.04 22.16 -19.52
C GLN A 608 -38.51 21.96 -19.13
N ALA A 609 -38.85 20.90 -18.38
CA ALA A 609 -40.21 20.69 -17.86
C ALA A 609 -40.60 21.70 -16.76
N SER A 610 -39.63 22.25 -16.01
CA SER A 610 -39.87 23.19 -14.91
C SER A 610 -39.96 24.66 -15.34
N LEU A 611 -39.36 25.02 -16.48
CA LEU A 611 -39.27 26.38 -17.00
C LEU A 611 -40.64 27.11 -17.07
N PRO A 612 -41.71 26.53 -17.65
CA PRO A 612 -43.02 27.21 -17.73
C PRO A 612 -43.65 27.50 -16.35
N VAL A 613 -43.32 26.69 -15.34
CA VAL A 613 -43.80 26.86 -13.96
C VAL A 613 -42.98 27.90 -13.21
N GLN A 614 -41.68 28.03 -13.51
CA GLN A 614 -40.82 29.08 -12.94
C GLN A 614 -41.22 30.47 -13.44
N GLU A 615 -41.50 30.61 -14.74
CA GLU A 615 -41.97 31.87 -15.35
C GLU A 615 -43.33 32.31 -14.77
N TYR A 616 -44.24 31.38 -14.52
CA TYR A 616 -45.55 31.66 -13.93
C TYR A 616 -45.50 32.09 -12.44
N LEU A 617 -44.46 31.69 -11.70
CA LEU A 617 -44.38 31.86 -10.24
C LEU A 617 -43.46 32.99 -9.75
N PHE A 618 -42.84 33.77 -10.65
CA PHE A 618 -42.09 34.99 -10.33
C PHE A 618 -41.08 34.86 -9.16
N MET A 619 -40.27 33.80 -9.16
CA MET A 619 -39.29 33.51 -8.11
C MET A 619 -37.96 34.29 -8.31
N PRO A 620 -37.61 35.29 -7.46
CA PRO A 620 -36.41 36.09 -7.66
C PRO A 620 -35.14 35.37 -7.15
N PHE A 621 -34.17 35.20 -8.05
CA PHE A 621 -32.83 34.74 -7.70
C PHE A 621 -31.94 35.91 -7.27
N ASP A 622 -31.21 35.72 -6.16
CA ASP A 622 -29.80 36.14 -5.98
C ASP A 622 -29.33 35.91 -4.52
N GLN A 623 -30.14 36.29 -3.52
CA GLN A 623 -29.80 36.03 -2.12
C GLN A 623 -29.95 34.54 -1.73
N ALA A 624 -30.86 33.81 -2.37
CA ALA A 624 -31.11 32.40 -2.09
C ALA A 624 -29.95 31.48 -2.49
N HIS A 625 -29.11 31.87 -3.46
CA HIS A 625 -28.13 30.97 -4.07
C HIS A 625 -27.07 30.49 -3.08
N LYS A 626 -26.47 31.39 -2.28
CA LYS A 626 -25.46 31.04 -1.27
C LYS A 626 -25.98 30.12 -0.17
N GLN A 627 -27.25 30.28 0.21
CA GLN A 627 -27.90 29.38 1.16
C GLN A 627 -28.17 28.00 0.52
N TYR A 628 -28.57 27.96 -0.75
CA TYR A 628 -28.74 26.70 -1.51
C TYR A 628 -27.41 25.98 -1.79
N GLU A 629 -26.32 26.69 -2.09
CA GLU A 629 -24.97 26.12 -2.21
C GLU A 629 -24.53 25.46 -0.91
N THR A 630 -24.81 26.08 0.23
CA THR A 630 -24.56 25.49 1.56
C THR A 630 -25.50 24.31 1.81
N ALA A 631 -26.78 24.41 1.42
CA ALA A 631 -27.78 23.36 1.59
C ALA A 631 -27.48 22.08 0.78
N ARG A 632 -26.71 22.17 -0.32
CA ARG A 632 -26.23 20.98 -1.07
C ARG A 632 -25.40 20.02 -0.23
N HIS A 633 -24.82 20.48 0.88
CA HIS A 633 -24.03 19.67 1.81
C HIS A 633 -24.82 19.22 3.06
N LEU A 634 -26.13 19.51 3.15
CA LEU A 634 -26.98 19.01 4.23
C LEU A 634 -27.35 17.52 4.02
N PRO A 635 -27.45 16.72 5.10
CA PRO A 635 -28.08 15.41 5.07
C PRO A 635 -29.53 15.51 4.58
N PRO A 636 -30.07 14.50 3.87
CA PRO A 636 -31.41 14.58 3.28
C PRO A 636 -32.53 15.03 4.25
N PRO A 637 -32.60 14.55 5.52
CA PRO A 637 -33.63 15.03 6.46
C PRO A 637 -33.48 16.51 6.85
N LEU A 638 -32.25 17.03 6.95
CA LEU A 638 -32.00 18.45 7.22
C LEU A 638 -32.24 19.30 5.96
N TYR A 639 -31.99 18.77 4.77
CA TYR A 639 -32.35 19.44 3.51
C TYR A 639 -33.88 19.54 3.34
N VAL A 640 -34.63 18.46 3.61
CA VAL A 640 -36.10 18.49 3.65
C VAL A 640 -36.59 19.52 4.66
N LEU A 641 -36.06 19.51 5.89
CA LEU A 641 -36.40 20.52 6.91
C LEU A 641 -36.13 21.95 6.43
N PHE A 642 -34.95 22.22 5.84
CA PHE A 642 -34.57 23.53 5.33
C PHE A 642 -35.50 24.04 4.22
N VAL A 643 -35.80 23.21 3.22
CA VAL A 643 -36.72 23.54 2.11
C VAL A 643 -38.13 23.81 2.64
N GLN A 644 -38.65 22.95 3.52
CA GLN A 644 -40.01 23.09 4.05
C GLN A 644 -40.14 24.27 5.02
N ALA A 645 -39.11 24.58 5.81
CA ALA A 645 -39.09 25.74 6.70
C ALA A 645 -38.99 27.05 5.92
N THR A 646 -38.11 27.15 4.91
CA THR A 646 -37.99 28.35 4.06
C THR A 646 -39.27 28.60 3.27
N ALA A 647 -39.89 27.57 2.70
CA ALA A 647 -41.20 27.66 2.05
C ALA A 647 -42.31 28.14 3.00
N TYR A 648 -42.39 27.58 4.21
CA TYR A 648 -43.37 28.02 5.22
C TYR A 648 -43.17 29.48 5.65
N GLY A 649 -41.91 29.92 5.80
CA GLY A 649 -41.58 31.32 6.10
C GLY A 649 -42.01 32.29 4.99
N GLN A 650 -41.73 31.95 3.73
CA GLN A 650 -42.15 32.74 2.56
C GLN A 650 -43.68 32.81 2.43
N ALA A 651 -44.37 31.67 2.57
CA ALA A 651 -45.83 31.60 2.51
C ALA A 651 -46.51 32.40 3.64
N CYS A 652 -45.94 32.39 4.85
CA CYS A 652 -46.44 33.18 5.97
C CYS A 652 -46.29 34.70 5.78
N ALA A 653 -45.25 35.15 5.07
CA ALA A 653 -45.02 36.57 4.81
C ALA A 653 -46.11 37.20 3.91
N HIS A 654 -46.63 36.43 2.94
CA HIS A 654 -47.57 36.93 1.93
C HIS A 654 -49.01 37.15 2.45
N ARG A 655 -49.40 36.60 3.61
CA ARG A 655 -50.78 36.73 4.14
C ARG A 655 -51.13 38.09 4.78
N LYS A 656 -50.30 39.14 4.64
CA LYS A 656 -50.51 40.48 5.24
C LYS A 656 -50.40 41.65 4.23
N SER A 657 -50.98 41.52 3.05
CA SER A 657 -50.94 42.55 2.01
C SER A 657 -52.07 43.60 2.13
N SER A 658 -51.93 44.59 3.03
CA SER A 658 -52.76 45.81 3.03
C SER A 658 -52.10 47.06 3.63
N GLN A 659 -50.87 46.96 4.13
CA GLN A 659 -50.05 48.07 4.63
C GLN A 659 -48.57 47.86 4.24
N PRO A 660 -47.73 48.90 4.20
CA PRO A 660 -46.36 48.83 3.67
C PRO A 660 -45.44 47.84 4.42
N PRO A 661 -44.44 47.25 3.73
CA PRO A 661 -43.70 46.10 4.21
C PRO A 661 -42.68 46.45 5.31
N ARG A 662 -43.09 46.33 6.59
CA ARG A 662 -42.14 46.16 7.69
C ARG A 662 -41.52 44.76 7.62
N GLN A 663 -40.21 44.66 7.74
CA GLN A 663 -39.41 43.44 7.50
C GLN A 663 -39.48 42.37 8.63
N ASP A 664 -40.55 42.34 9.44
CA ASP A 664 -40.77 41.33 10.48
C ASP A 664 -41.08 39.93 9.88
N LYS A 665 -40.02 39.25 9.41
CA LYS A 665 -40.07 37.82 9.09
C LYS A 665 -40.33 37.04 10.39
N MET A 666 -41.54 36.49 10.53
CA MET A 666 -41.96 35.68 11.68
C MET A 666 -41.18 34.35 11.85
N LEU A 667 -40.32 34.02 10.89
CA LEU A 667 -39.48 32.83 10.83
C LEU A 667 -38.14 33.20 10.17
N SER A 668 -37.02 32.86 10.80
CA SER A 668 -35.69 32.83 10.17
C SER A 668 -35.14 31.41 10.14
N VAL A 669 -34.37 31.10 9.11
CA VAL A 669 -33.71 29.81 8.91
C VAL A 669 -32.26 30.07 8.51
N ALA A 670 -31.33 29.40 9.18
CA ALA A 670 -29.90 29.45 8.90
C ALA A 670 -29.30 28.04 8.92
N ILE A 671 -28.10 27.92 8.34
CA ILE A 671 -27.29 26.69 8.38
C ILE A 671 -26.00 27.05 9.11
N GLU A 672 -25.66 26.28 10.14
CA GLU A 672 -24.45 26.48 10.95
C GLU A 672 -23.54 25.25 10.85
N GLY A 673 -22.22 25.46 10.94
CA GLY A 673 -21.23 24.39 11.02
C GLY A 673 -20.13 24.43 9.95
N SER A 674 -19.29 23.40 9.94
CA SER A 674 -18.15 23.28 9.01
C SER A 674 -18.56 22.66 7.68
N VAL A 675 -18.54 23.47 6.62
CA VAL A 675 -18.83 23.01 5.25
C VAL A 675 -17.71 22.11 4.72
N ASP A 676 -16.47 22.31 5.16
CA ASP A 676 -15.32 21.52 4.67
C ASP A 676 -15.21 20.15 5.36
N GLU A 677 -15.64 20.03 6.63
CA GLU A 677 -15.87 18.72 7.26
C GLU A 677 -17.03 17.97 6.59
N ALA A 678 -18.11 18.66 6.21
CA ALA A 678 -19.20 18.05 5.45
C ALA A 678 -18.72 17.53 4.08
N LYS A 679 -17.90 18.30 3.35
CA LYS A 679 -17.25 17.84 2.11
C LYS A 679 -16.34 16.63 2.35
N ALA A 680 -15.64 16.56 3.49
CA ALA A 680 -14.81 15.41 3.85
C ALA A 680 -15.65 14.14 4.08
N LEU A 681 -16.86 14.24 4.65
CA LEU A 681 -17.80 13.11 4.78
C LEU A 681 -18.43 12.66 3.45
N PHE A 682 -18.43 13.52 2.42
CA PHE A 682 -18.89 13.18 1.05
C PHE A 682 -17.78 12.62 0.15
N LYS A 683 -16.51 12.70 0.56
CA LYS A 683 -15.49 11.81 0.00
C LYS A 683 -15.74 10.39 0.57
N PRO A 684 -15.51 9.31 -0.18
CA PRO A 684 -15.22 8.04 0.48
C PRO A 684 -14.00 8.28 1.40
N PRO A 685 -13.90 7.58 2.56
CA PRO A 685 -12.67 7.62 3.33
C PRO A 685 -11.50 7.24 2.41
N GLU A 686 -10.38 7.95 2.52
CA GLU A 686 -9.13 7.42 1.99
C GLU A 686 -8.88 6.11 2.75
N ASP A 687 -8.74 4.98 2.05
CA ASP A 687 -8.66 3.64 2.63
C ASP A 687 -7.63 3.61 3.77
N SER A 688 -8.11 3.72 5.01
CA SER A 688 -7.28 3.78 6.20
C SER A 688 -6.83 2.38 6.54
N GLN A 689 -5.73 1.96 5.91
CA GLN A 689 -5.02 0.68 6.02
C GLN A 689 -5.58 -0.30 7.09
N ASP A 690 -6.63 -1.02 6.73
CA ASP A 690 -7.02 -2.27 7.40
C ASP A 690 -6.05 -3.37 6.94
N ASP A 691 -4.77 -3.24 7.33
CA ASP A 691 -3.71 -4.25 7.13
C ASP A 691 -3.87 -5.43 8.11
N GLU A 692 -5.08 -6.00 8.19
CA GLU A 692 -5.36 -7.30 8.80
C GLU A 692 -4.91 -8.41 7.82
N SER A 693 -3.61 -8.47 7.57
CA SER A 693 -2.99 -9.54 6.77
C SER A 693 -2.79 -10.77 7.66
N ASP A 694 -3.83 -11.60 7.72
CA ASP A 694 -3.87 -12.85 8.49
C ASP A 694 -2.70 -13.77 8.11
N SER A 695 -1.67 -13.80 8.96
CA SER A 695 -0.42 -14.52 8.74
C SER A 695 0.22 -14.94 10.07
N ASP A 696 0.09 -16.23 10.39
CA ASP A 696 0.74 -16.87 11.55
C ASP A 696 2.27 -16.79 11.43
N ALA A 697 2.87 -15.86 12.17
CA ALA A 697 4.30 -15.80 12.44
C ALA A 697 4.55 -15.22 13.84
N GLU A 698 4.90 -16.07 14.80
CA GLU A 698 5.40 -15.61 16.09
C GLU A 698 6.82 -15.04 15.93
N GLU A 699 7.00 -13.75 16.18
CA GLU A 699 8.30 -13.19 16.57
C GLU A 699 8.10 -12.13 17.66
N GLU A 700 8.69 -12.37 18.84
CA GLU A 700 8.68 -11.39 19.94
C GLU A 700 9.58 -10.20 19.59
N GLN A 701 9.05 -8.98 19.60
CA GLN A 701 9.90 -7.80 19.79
C GLN A 701 9.22 -6.63 20.51
N THR A 702 10.01 -5.96 21.35
CA THR A 702 9.49 -5.19 22.49
C THR A 702 9.38 -3.69 22.20
N THR A 703 8.18 -3.21 21.84
CA THR A 703 7.85 -1.77 21.96
C THR A 703 6.60 -1.54 22.80
N LYS A 704 6.72 -0.72 23.86
CA LYS A 704 5.64 -0.50 24.84
C LYS A 704 4.58 0.52 24.37
N ARG A 705 3.99 0.31 23.19
CA ARG A 705 2.66 0.90 22.90
C ARG A 705 1.60 0.12 23.67
N ARG A 706 1.02 0.73 24.71
CA ARG A 706 -0.13 0.16 25.44
C ARG A 706 -1.27 -0.07 24.45
N ARG A 707 -1.63 -1.34 24.19
CA ARG A 707 -2.93 -1.68 23.57
C ARG A 707 -4.03 -1.05 24.45
N PRO A 708 -4.99 -0.30 23.88
CA PRO A 708 -6.08 0.28 24.66
C PRO A 708 -6.89 -0.83 25.34
N THR A 709 -7.23 -0.64 26.61
CA THR A 709 -8.11 -1.57 27.34
C THR A 709 -9.50 -1.60 26.71
N LEU A 710 -10.19 -2.75 26.81
CA LEU A 710 -11.44 -3.02 26.10
C LEU A 710 -12.50 -1.90 26.25
N GLY A 711 -12.58 -1.28 27.44
CA GLY A 711 -13.48 -0.15 27.70
C GLY A 711 -13.20 1.09 26.83
N VAL A 712 -11.93 1.41 26.55
CA VAL A 712 -11.55 2.55 25.69
C VAL A 712 -12.00 2.29 24.24
N GLN A 713 -11.81 1.06 23.75
CA GLN A 713 -12.29 0.67 22.41
C GLN A 713 -13.82 0.73 22.29
N LEU A 714 -14.55 0.44 23.37
CA LEU A 714 -16.01 0.60 23.42
C LEU A 714 -16.42 2.07 23.48
N ASP A 715 -15.73 2.91 24.25
CA ASP A 715 -16.01 4.34 24.34
C ASP A 715 -15.73 5.10 23.05
N ASP A 716 -14.70 4.71 22.29
CA ASP A 716 -14.45 5.29 20.97
C ASP A 716 -15.51 4.84 19.94
N LYS A 717 -15.94 3.56 19.96
CA LYS A 717 -17.08 3.07 19.17
C LYS A 717 -18.40 3.75 19.55
N ARG A 718 -18.62 4.09 20.83
CA ARG A 718 -19.76 4.87 21.31
C ARG A 718 -19.71 6.31 20.77
N LYS A 719 -18.57 6.99 20.85
CA LYS A 719 -18.38 8.35 20.26
C LYS A 719 -18.63 8.34 18.76
N GLU A 720 -18.17 7.31 18.05
CA GLU A 720 -18.38 7.15 16.62
C GLU A 720 -19.86 6.92 16.27
N MET A 721 -20.57 6.05 17.00
CA MET A 721 -22.02 5.90 16.82
C MET A 721 -22.80 7.19 17.11
N LEU A 722 -22.38 7.97 18.11
CA LEU A 722 -22.99 9.25 18.50
C LEU A 722 -22.46 10.46 17.71
N LYS A 723 -21.65 10.23 16.64
CA LYS A 723 -21.05 11.27 15.81
C LYS A 723 -22.11 12.11 15.11
N ARG A 724 -22.12 13.41 15.43
CA ARG A 724 -22.99 14.40 14.79
C ARG A 724 -22.50 14.72 13.38
N HIS A 725 -23.44 15.09 12.52
CA HIS A 725 -23.13 15.77 11.27
C HIS A 725 -22.59 17.19 11.56
N PRO A 726 -21.52 17.64 10.89
CA PRO A 726 -20.89 18.93 11.16
C PRO A 726 -21.74 20.14 10.76
N LEU A 727 -22.67 19.98 9.80
CA LEU A 727 -23.70 20.99 9.50
C LEU A 727 -25.02 20.69 10.22
N SER A 728 -25.61 21.75 10.77
CA SER A 728 -26.87 21.79 11.51
C SER A 728 -27.79 22.88 10.97
N VAL A 729 -29.10 22.78 11.22
CA VAL A 729 -30.08 23.82 10.81
C VAL A 729 -30.56 24.59 12.03
N LEU A 730 -30.38 25.91 12.02
CA LEU A 730 -30.94 26.83 13.02
C LEU A 730 -32.27 27.40 12.49
N LEU A 731 -33.26 27.47 13.38
CA LEU A 731 -34.62 27.88 13.06
C LEU A 731 -35.15 28.78 14.18
N ASP A 732 -35.39 30.06 13.91
CA ASP A 732 -35.90 31.01 14.92
C ASP A 732 -37.36 31.39 14.67
N LEU A 733 -38.13 31.39 15.74
CA LEU A 733 -39.56 31.70 15.76
C LEU A 733 -39.82 32.94 16.62
N LYS A 734 -40.00 34.10 15.98
CA LYS A 734 -40.47 35.31 16.65
C LYS A 734 -41.96 35.17 17.00
N CYS A 735 -42.28 35.28 18.29
CA CYS A 735 -43.65 35.30 18.80
C CYS A 735 -44.21 36.74 18.83
N LYS A 736 -45.49 36.89 19.17
CA LYS A 736 -46.16 38.21 19.24
C LYS A 736 -45.64 39.08 20.40
N ASP A 737 -45.09 38.44 21.41
CA ASP A 737 -44.72 39.03 22.70
C ASP A 737 -43.22 39.41 22.75
N ASP A 738 -42.64 39.68 21.57
CA ASP A 738 -41.21 39.91 21.25
C ASP A 738 -40.20 38.89 21.82
N SER A 739 -40.68 37.73 22.28
CA SER A 739 -39.85 36.55 22.58
C SER A 739 -39.51 35.76 21.32
N VAL A 740 -38.30 35.20 21.26
CA VAL A 740 -37.83 34.32 20.18
C VAL A 740 -37.60 32.92 20.73
N LEU A 741 -38.09 31.90 20.02
CA LEU A 741 -37.71 30.50 20.25
C LEU A 741 -36.69 30.10 19.18
N HIS A 742 -35.46 29.84 19.60
CA HIS A 742 -34.41 29.27 18.77
C HIS A 742 -34.49 27.74 18.84
N LEU A 743 -34.40 27.07 17.69
CA LEU A 743 -34.29 25.62 17.59
C LEU A 743 -33.06 25.25 16.75
N THR A 744 -32.08 24.55 17.34
CA THR A 744 -30.97 23.96 16.58
C THR A 744 -31.24 22.48 16.32
N PHE A 745 -31.27 22.10 15.05
CA PHE A 745 -31.50 20.74 14.58
C PHE A 745 -30.19 20.09 14.15
N TYR A 746 -29.75 19.10 14.91
CA TYR A 746 -28.58 18.26 14.61
C TYR A 746 -29.04 16.96 13.92
N TYR A 747 -28.12 16.28 13.24
CA TYR A 747 -28.35 14.97 12.64
C TYR A 747 -27.27 13.97 13.07
N LEU A 748 -27.69 12.76 13.45
CA LEU A 748 -26.85 11.66 13.91
C LEU A 748 -26.82 10.60 12.80
N MET A 749 -25.76 10.63 11.98
CA MET A 749 -25.73 9.89 10.71
C MET A 749 -25.80 8.37 10.90
N ASN A 750 -25.06 7.83 11.87
CA ASN A 750 -25.00 6.39 12.15
C ASN A 750 -26.27 5.84 12.81
N LEU A 751 -27.08 6.73 13.40
CA LEU A 751 -28.36 6.43 14.06
C LEU A 751 -29.58 6.77 13.18
N ASN A 752 -29.38 7.42 12.03
CA ASN A 752 -30.45 7.96 11.16
C ASN A 752 -31.55 8.71 11.95
N ILE A 753 -31.15 9.60 12.86
CA ILE A 753 -32.05 10.38 13.71
C ILE A 753 -31.64 11.86 13.66
N MET A 754 -32.62 12.74 13.61
CA MET A 754 -32.44 14.17 13.88
C MET A 754 -32.84 14.51 15.33
N THR A 755 -32.08 15.40 15.96
CA THR A 755 -32.27 15.84 17.35
C THR A 755 -32.44 17.35 17.40
N VAL A 756 -33.13 17.87 18.42
CA VAL A 756 -33.33 19.31 18.59
C VAL A 756 -32.87 19.78 19.97
N LYS A 757 -32.25 20.96 20.04
CA LYS A 757 -32.16 21.76 21.27
C LYS A 757 -32.99 23.03 21.11
N ALA A 758 -33.64 23.45 22.18
CA ALA A 758 -34.50 24.62 22.22
C ALA A 758 -33.93 25.68 23.16
N LYS A 759 -34.02 26.96 22.79
CA LYS A 759 -33.70 28.09 23.69
C LYS A 759 -34.75 29.17 23.50
N VAL A 760 -35.44 29.53 24.58
CA VAL A 760 -36.33 30.70 24.60
C VAL A 760 -35.52 31.92 25.02
N THR A 761 -35.65 33.02 24.28
CA THR A 761 -35.11 34.33 24.63
C THR A 761 -36.24 35.37 24.65
N THR A 762 -36.08 36.40 25.47
CA THR A 762 -37.06 37.46 25.68
C THR A 762 -36.40 38.83 25.55
N ALA A 763 -37.12 39.83 25.04
CA ALA A 763 -36.61 41.19 24.87
C ALA A 763 -36.30 41.92 26.20
N THR A 764 -36.66 41.33 27.33
CA THR A 764 -36.31 41.78 28.69
C THR A 764 -35.77 40.57 29.45
N GLU A 765 -34.80 40.79 30.34
CA GLU A 765 -34.35 39.77 31.28
C GLU A 765 -35.51 39.36 32.21
N LEU A 766 -35.86 38.08 32.20
CA LEU A 766 -36.93 37.54 33.03
C LEU A 766 -36.35 37.15 34.40
N ILE A 767 -36.79 37.84 35.45
CA ILE A 767 -36.57 37.39 36.83
C ILE A 767 -37.40 36.11 37.02
N THR A 768 -36.74 34.97 37.06
CA THR A 768 -37.39 33.65 37.20
C THR A 768 -37.86 33.43 38.65
N PRO A 769 -39.17 33.23 38.89
CA PRO A 769 -39.66 32.87 40.23
C PRO A 769 -39.20 31.45 40.58
N ILE A 770 -39.05 31.15 41.87
CA ILE A 770 -38.44 29.88 42.34
C ILE A 770 -39.24 28.67 41.83
N SER A 771 -40.57 28.80 41.85
CA SER A 771 -41.54 27.81 41.40
C SER A 771 -41.68 27.71 39.87
N ALA A 772 -41.00 28.55 39.08
CA ALA A 772 -40.95 28.32 37.63
C ALA A 772 -40.06 27.14 37.27
N GLY A 773 -38.92 26.94 37.95
CA GLY A 773 -38.00 25.82 37.71
C GLY A 773 -37.83 25.51 36.22
N ASP A 774 -38.24 24.31 35.82
CA ASP A 774 -38.11 23.82 34.45
C ASP A 774 -39.05 24.45 33.40
N LEU A 775 -39.94 25.40 33.75
CA LEU A 775 -40.90 26.01 32.82
C LEU A 775 -40.25 26.56 31.53
N LEU A 776 -39.05 27.13 31.62
CA LEU A 776 -38.28 27.67 30.50
C LEU A 776 -36.96 26.92 30.25
N SER A 777 -36.76 25.74 30.88
CA SER A 777 -35.58 24.89 30.67
C SER A 777 -35.44 24.46 29.19
N PRO A 778 -34.23 24.55 28.59
CA PRO A 778 -33.96 24.05 27.24
C PRO A 778 -34.46 22.61 26.99
N ASP A 779 -34.38 21.78 28.03
CA ASP A 779 -34.59 20.33 27.93
C ASP A 779 -36.08 19.94 27.98
N SER A 780 -36.89 20.60 28.83
CA SER A 780 -38.31 20.23 29.02
C SER A 780 -39.32 21.11 28.28
N VAL A 781 -38.95 22.29 27.77
CA VAL A 781 -39.88 23.24 27.13
C VAL A 781 -40.69 22.62 25.97
N LEU A 782 -40.08 21.74 25.17
CA LEU A 782 -40.72 21.08 24.04
C LEU A 782 -41.18 19.64 24.31
N SER A 783 -41.05 19.15 25.54
CA SER A 783 -41.55 17.83 25.95
C SER A 783 -43.05 17.70 25.74
N CYS A 784 -43.51 16.53 25.30
CA CYS A 784 -44.92 16.22 25.04
C CYS A 784 -45.63 17.31 24.20
N LEU A 785 -44.98 17.80 23.12
CA LEU A 785 -45.62 18.67 22.13
C LEU A 785 -46.71 17.91 21.36
N TYR A 786 -46.50 16.61 21.13
CA TYR A 786 -47.54 15.62 20.86
C TYR A 786 -47.72 14.72 22.10
N PRO A 787 -48.91 14.14 22.33
CA PRO A 787 -49.14 13.21 23.46
C PRO A 787 -48.16 12.03 23.44
N GLY A 788 -47.54 11.74 24.58
CA GLY A 788 -46.56 10.65 24.75
C GLY A 788 -45.17 10.90 24.15
N ASP A 789 -44.91 12.05 23.50
CA ASP A 789 -43.61 12.36 22.91
C ASP A 789 -42.63 12.95 23.94
N HIS A 790 -42.08 12.09 24.79
CA HIS A 790 -41.19 12.48 25.91
C HIS A 790 -39.74 12.77 25.48
N GLY A 791 -39.33 12.41 24.26
CA GLY A 791 -37.93 12.58 23.79
C GLY A 791 -36.86 11.76 24.53
N LYS A 792 -37.25 10.85 25.44
CA LYS A 792 -36.33 9.97 26.21
C LYS A 792 -35.99 8.64 25.51
N LYS A 793 -36.80 8.21 24.52
CA LYS A 793 -36.61 6.99 23.71
C LYS A 793 -36.21 7.36 22.28
N THR A 794 -35.51 6.48 21.55
CA THR A 794 -35.23 6.67 20.12
C THR A 794 -36.45 6.33 19.24
N PRO A 795 -36.84 7.21 18.29
CA PRO A 795 -37.85 6.91 17.27
C PRO A 795 -37.57 5.70 16.38
N ASN A 796 -36.30 5.33 16.17
CA ASN A 796 -35.92 4.22 15.31
C ASN A 796 -35.70 2.93 16.13
N PRO A 797 -36.49 1.85 15.93
CA PRO A 797 -36.28 0.57 16.62
C PRO A 797 -34.94 -0.09 16.29
N ALA A 798 -34.37 0.14 15.10
CA ALA A 798 -33.07 -0.42 14.72
C ALA A 798 -31.93 0.02 15.67
N ASN A 799 -32.04 1.22 16.23
CA ASN A 799 -31.01 1.79 17.09
C ASN A 799 -30.92 1.06 18.43
N GLN A 800 -32.00 0.41 18.90
CA GLN A 800 -31.95 -0.40 20.12
C GLN A 800 -30.97 -1.56 19.96
N TYR A 801 -30.97 -2.24 18.81
CA TYR A 801 -30.00 -3.29 18.47
C TYR A 801 -28.57 -2.74 18.26
N GLN A 802 -28.44 -1.54 17.68
CA GLN A 802 -27.13 -0.88 17.56
C GLN A 802 -26.54 -0.50 18.92
N PHE A 803 -27.36 -0.01 19.86
CA PHE A 803 -26.94 0.36 21.21
C PHE A 803 -26.54 -0.85 22.05
N ASP A 804 -27.28 -1.95 21.96
CA ASP A 804 -26.94 -3.22 22.60
C ASP A 804 -25.55 -3.70 22.14
N LYS A 805 -25.26 -3.63 20.83
CA LYS A 805 -23.96 -3.95 20.23
C LYS A 805 -22.77 -3.11 20.75
N VAL A 806 -23.00 -1.95 21.36
CA VAL A 806 -21.96 -1.11 22.00
C VAL A 806 -22.18 -0.87 23.51
N GLY A 807 -23.09 -1.63 24.13
CA GLY A 807 -23.43 -1.52 25.55
C GLY A 807 -23.89 -0.13 25.97
N ILE A 808 -24.74 0.54 25.19
CA ILE A 808 -25.47 1.76 25.61
C ILE A 808 -26.83 1.31 26.15
N LEU A 809 -27.04 1.46 27.47
CA LEU A 809 -28.29 1.05 28.13
C LEU A 809 -29.41 2.08 27.97
N THR A 810 -29.08 3.38 28.03
CA THR A 810 -30.03 4.49 27.99
C THR A 810 -29.50 5.64 27.13
N LEU A 811 -30.38 6.23 26.31
CA LEU A 811 -30.04 7.46 25.58
C LEU A 811 -30.03 8.70 26.48
N ARG A 812 -30.77 8.66 27.61
CA ARG A 812 -31.02 9.80 28.52
C ARG A 812 -29.77 10.64 28.80
N ASP A 813 -28.66 9.96 29.06
CA ASP A 813 -27.41 10.56 29.52
C ASP A 813 -26.70 11.33 28.39
N TYR A 814 -26.95 10.95 27.14
CA TYR A 814 -26.45 11.62 25.93
C TYR A 814 -27.43 12.66 25.34
N VAL A 815 -28.71 12.67 25.77
CA VAL A 815 -29.72 13.61 25.24
C VAL A 815 -29.40 15.07 25.59
N LEU A 816 -28.86 15.34 26.78
CA LEU A 816 -28.43 16.70 27.17
C LEU A 816 -27.34 17.24 26.22
N ASP A 817 -26.43 16.37 25.77
CA ASP A 817 -25.37 16.73 24.84
C ASP A 817 -25.85 16.84 23.40
N LEU A 818 -26.54 15.81 22.90
CA LEU A 818 -26.92 15.66 21.49
C LEU A 818 -28.19 16.44 21.11
N GLY A 819 -29.09 16.68 22.07
CA GLY A 819 -30.44 17.17 21.85
C GLY A 819 -31.49 16.06 21.83
N HIS A 820 -32.76 16.44 21.87
CA HIS A 820 -33.88 15.51 22.05
C HIS A 820 -34.38 14.94 20.71
N PRO A 821 -34.48 13.60 20.55
CA PRO A 821 -34.98 12.96 19.33
C PRO A 821 -36.52 12.81 19.35
N TYR A 822 -37.25 13.91 19.48
CA TYR A 822 -38.73 13.87 19.47
C TYR A 822 -39.29 13.29 18.16
N LEU A 823 -40.48 12.67 18.21
CA LEU A 823 -41.17 12.12 17.04
C LEU A 823 -41.63 13.22 16.07
N TRP A 824 -42.08 14.37 16.59
CA TRP A 824 -42.45 15.52 15.74
C TRP A 824 -41.27 16.06 14.94
N VAL A 825 -40.05 16.00 15.50
CA VAL A 825 -38.81 16.46 14.83
C VAL A 825 -38.53 15.60 13.60
N GLN A 826 -38.59 14.27 13.73
CA GLN A 826 -38.37 13.34 12.61
C GLN A 826 -39.33 13.63 11.44
N LYS A 827 -40.62 13.85 11.75
CA LYS A 827 -41.65 14.18 10.75
C LYS A 827 -41.37 15.47 9.99
N LEU A 828 -40.79 16.50 10.63
CA LEU A 828 -40.41 17.74 9.93
C LEU A 828 -39.22 17.56 8.98
N GLY A 829 -38.32 16.61 9.24
CA GLY A 829 -37.31 16.16 8.27
C GLY A 829 -37.80 15.08 7.30
N GLY A 830 -39.10 14.77 7.29
CA GLY A 830 -39.71 13.76 6.42
C GLY A 830 -39.44 12.30 6.80
N LEU A 831 -38.74 12.02 7.91
CA LEU A 831 -38.45 10.66 8.37
C LEU A 831 -39.69 10.02 9.01
N HIS A 832 -40.27 9.02 8.33
CA HIS A 832 -41.41 8.26 8.85
C HIS A 832 -40.97 6.96 9.55
N PHE A 833 -40.83 7.00 10.88
CA PHE A 833 -40.68 5.79 11.69
C PHE A 833 -42.04 5.13 11.94
N PRO A 834 -42.16 3.79 11.83
CA PRO A 834 -43.33 3.07 12.31
C PRO A 834 -43.57 3.33 13.79
N LYS A 835 -44.84 3.41 14.19
CA LYS A 835 -45.25 3.22 15.59
C LYS A 835 -45.22 1.72 15.92
N GLU A 836 -45.67 1.32 17.11
CA GLU A 836 -45.66 -0.08 17.56
C GLU A 836 -46.67 -1.03 16.83
N GLN A 837 -46.96 -0.77 15.56
CA GLN A 837 -47.66 -1.68 14.62
C GLN A 837 -46.99 -1.63 13.23
N PRO A 838 -46.97 -2.75 12.46
CA PRO A 838 -45.94 -2.97 11.45
C PRO A 838 -46.23 -2.38 10.07
N GLN A 839 -45.29 -1.56 9.59
CA GLN A 839 -44.97 -1.38 8.16
C GLN A 839 -43.44 -1.26 8.01
N HIS A 840 -42.88 -1.75 6.89
CA HIS A 840 -41.43 -1.73 6.64
C HIS A 840 -40.98 -0.53 5.80
N THR A 841 -39.66 -0.27 5.84
CA THR A 841 -38.90 0.81 5.18
C THR A 841 -39.26 2.25 5.57
N VAL A 842 -38.27 2.93 6.16
CA VAL A 842 -38.29 4.38 6.43
C VAL A 842 -37.79 5.10 5.17
N ILE A 843 -38.63 5.94 4.57
CA ILE A 843 -38.30 6.77 3.40
C ILE A 843 -38.52 8.24 3.80
N THR A 844 -37.66 9.14 3.32
CA THR A 844 -37.82 10.59 3.51
C THR A 844 -38.89 11.14 2.57
N ASP A 845 -40.02 11.59 3.13
CA ASP A 845 -41.13 12.16 2.37
C ASP A 845 -41.34 13.67 2.65
N HIS A 846 -41.40 14.46 1.57
CA HIS A 846 -41.74 15.88 1.62
C HIS A 846 -43.21 16.13 1.99
N SER A 847 -44.14 15.24 1.63
CA SER A 847 -45.58 15.42 1.89
C SER A 847 -45.90 15.31 3.39
N LEU A 848 -45.23 14.40 4.09
CA LEU A 848 -45.29 14.25 5.54
C LEU A 848 -44.83 15.53 6.25
N SER A 849 -43.69 16.11 5.84
CA SER A 849 -43.20 17.36 6.43
C SER A 849 -44.15 18.53 6.12
N ALA A 850 -44.57 18.69 4.85
CA ALA A 850 -45.50 19.75 4.43
C ALA A 850 -46.80 19.77 5.27
N SER A 851 -47.43 18.61 5.45
CA SER A 851 -48.68 18.47 6.21
C SER A 851 -48.53 18.71 7.73
N HIS A 852 -47.34 18.47 8.29
CA HIS A 852 -47.09 18.66 9.72
C HIS A 852 -46.45 20.01 10.06
N MET A 853 -45.87 20.74 9.09
CA MET A 853 -45.14 21.99 9.31
C MET A 853 -46.01 23.09 9.93
N GLU A 854 -47.12 23.48 9.30
CA GLU A 854 -47.99 24.55 9.85
C GLU A 854 -48.57 24.17 11.22
N THR A 855 -48.95 22.91 11.40
CA THR A 855 -49.54 22.38 12.63
C THR A 855 -48.53 22.43 13.79
N THR A 856 -47.30 22.00 13.54
CA THR A 856 -46.24 21.99 14.55
C THR A 856 -45.74 23.39 14.87
N MET A 857 -45.58 24.25 13.85
CA MET A 857 -45.22 25.67 14.03
C MET A 857 -46.28 26.48 14.80
N LYS A 858 -47.57 26.10 14.70
CA LYS A 858 -48.63 26.63 15.58
C LYS A 858 -48.47 26.13 17.02
N LEU A 859 -48.27 24.82 17.22
CA LEU A 859 -48.11 24.21 18.54
C LEU A 859 -46.90 24.77 19.31
N LEU A 860 -45.76 24.96 18.63
CA LEU A 860 -44.57 25.60 19.20
C LEU A 860 -44.88 27.01 19.71
N LYS A 861 -45.60 27.84 18.93
CA LYS A 861 -46.02 29.18 19.35
C LYS A 861 -46.95 29.15 20.55
N THR A 862 -47.97 28.27 20.55
CA THR A 862 -48.86 28.14 21.71
C THR A 862 -48.14 27.62 22.96
N ARG A 863 -47.10 26.79 22.81
CA ARG A 863 -46.27 26.29 23.92
C ARG A 863 -45.39 27.40 24.52
N VAL A 864 -44.75 28.23 23.69
CA VAL A 864 -43.97 29.37 24.18
C VAL A 864 -44.88 30.37 24.89
N GLN A 865 -46.02 30.71 24.29
CA GLN A 865 -46.98 31.64 24.89
C GLN A 865 -47.61 31.09 26.19
N SER A 866 -47.90 29.78 26.28
CA SER A 866 -48.44 29.19 27.51
C SER A 866 -47.39 29.07 28.62
N ARG A 867 -46.13 28.72 28.32
CA ARG A 867 -45.03 28.70 29.30
C ARG A 867 -44.69 30.11 29.81
N LEU A 868 -44.66 31.12 28.93
CA LEU A 868 -44.46 32.52 29.33
C LEU A 868 -45.64 33.08 30.15
N ALA A 869 -46.87 32.65 29.85
CA ALA A 869 -48.05 33.00 30.67
C ALA A 869 -47.97 32.37 32.08
N LEU A 870 -47.65 31.07 32.17
CA LEU A 870 -47.42 30.39 33.46
C LEU A 870 -46.31 31.05 34.27
N HIS A 871 -45.18 31.41 33.64
CA HIS A 871 -44.08 32.11 34.31
C HIS A 871 -44.54 33.46 34.91
N LYS A 872 -45.35 34.25 34.18
CA LYS A 872 -45.93 35.50 34.69
C LYS A 872 -46.95 35.26 35.82
N GLN A 873 -47.71 34.17 35.76
CA GLN A 873 -48.64 33.79 36.82
C GLN A 873 -47.91 33.35 38.09
N PHE A 874 -46.90 32.50 37.98
CA PHE A 874 -46.15 32.00 39.14
C PHE A 874 -45.44 33.13 39.89
N ALA A 875 -44.88 34.10 39.17
CA ALA A 875 -44.32 35.31 39.78
C ALA A 875 -45.35 36.11 40.61
N SER A 876 -46.65 36.00 40.32
CA SER A 876 -47.72 36.57 41.15
C SER A 876 -48.13 35.62 42.30
N LEU A 877 -48.25 34.32 42.02
CA LEU A 877 -48.69 33.31 42.99
C LEU A 877 -47.71 33.14 44.17
N GLU A 878 -46.40 33.31 43.95
CA GLU A 878 -45.41 33.31 45.04
C GLU A 878 -45.59 34.46 46.03
N HIS A 879 -46.16 35.58 45.59
CA HIS A 879 -46.54 36.71 46.44
C HIS A 879 -47.92 36.52 47.11
N GLY A 880 -48.54 35.34 46.98
CA GLY A 880 -49.88 35.04 47.47
C GLY A 880 -51.03 35.67 46.66
N ILE A 881 -50.70 36.34 45.54
CA ILE A 881 -51.68 37.06 44.72
C ILE A 881 -52.08 36.18 43.54
N VAL A 882 -53.36 35.78 43.47
CA VAL A 882 -53.93 35.07 42.32
C VAL A 882 -54.29 36.09 41.23
N PRO A 883 -53.60 36.11 40.07
CA PRO A 883 -53.87 37.11 39.04
C PRO A 883 -55.06 36.64 38.18
N VAL A 884 -56.19 37.31 38.35
CA VAL A 884 -57.40 37.15 37.53
C VAL A 884 -57.47 38.32 36.55
N THR A 885 -57.83 38.07 35.28
CA THR A 885 -58.02 39.16 34.30
C THR A 885 -59.43 39.76 34.41
N SER A 886 -59.58 41.02 33.97
CA SER A 886 -60.87 41.71 33.82
C SER A 886 -61.94 40.82 33.20
N ASP A 887 -61.56 40.11 32.14
CA ASP A 887 -62.40 39.29 31.30
C ASP A 887 -62.86 38.00 32.01
N CYS A 888 -62.26 37.67 33.16
CA CYS A 888 -62.60 36.51 33.98
C CYS A 888 -63.32 36.89 35.29
N HIS A 889 -63.41 38.19 35.64
CA HIS A 889 -64.07 38.64 36.89
C HIS A 889 -65.53 38.15 37.01
N TYR A 890 -66.23 37.95 35.90
CA TYR A 890 -67.61 37.47 35.93
C TYR A 890 -67.76 36.03 36.48
N LEU A 891 -66.68 35.23 36.49
CA LEU A 891 -66.69 33.84 36.97
C LEU A 891 -66.75 33.72 38.49
N PHE A 892 -66.60 34.83 39.23
CA PHE A 892 -66.37 34.86 40.68
C PHE A 892 -67.28 35.88 41.40
N PRO A 893 -67.55 35.71 42.71
CA PRO A 893 -68.14 36.76 43.54
C PRO A 893 -67.13 37.88 43.80
N ALA A 894 -67.62 39.11 43.95
CA ALA A 894 -66.77 40.29 44.17
C ALA A 894 -65.99 40.30 45.50
N LYS A 895 -66.39 39.48 46.47
CA LYS A 895 -65.71 39.31 47.77
C LYS A 895 -65.31 37.85 47.99
N VAL A 896 -64.00 37.61 48.06
CA VAL A 896 -63.37 36.34 48.44
C VAL A 896 -62.51 36.59 49.68
N VAL A 897 -62.56 35.70 50.66
CA VAL A 897 -62.00 35.91 52.01
C VAL A 897 -60.82 34.99 52.31
N SER A 898 -60.90 33.73 51.86
CA SER A 898 -59.74 32.84 51.81
C SER A 898 -58.67 33.36 50.84
N ARG A 899 -57.40 33.08 51.12
CA ARG A 899 -56.26 33.55 50.33
C ARG A 899 -55.23 32.45 50.11
N LEU A 900 -54.52 32.52 48.99
CA LEU A 900 -53.31 31.73 48.77
C LEU A 900 -52.20 32.26 49.69
N VAL A 901 -51.63 31.37 50.52
CA VAL A 901 -50.54 31.71 51.46
C VAL A 901 -49.21 31.11 51.02
N LYS A 902 -49.23 29.99 50.28
CA LYS A 902 -48.03 29.34 49.76
C LYS A 902 -48.30 28.75 48.37
N TRP A 903 -47.36 28.96 47.45
CA TRP A 903 -47.24 28.26 46.17
C TRP A 903 -45.80 27.79 46.05
N VAL A 904 -45.57 26.48 45.94
CA VAL A 904 -44.23 25.88 45.91
C VAL A 904 -44.22 24.67 44.96
N THR A 905 -43.14 24.51 44.18
CA THR A 905 -42.89 23.29 43.38
C THR A 905 -42.44 22.14 44.27
N ILE A 906 -42.84 20.91 43.94
CA ILE A 906 -42.46 19.66 44.64
C ILE A 906 -41.97 18.62 43.62
N ALA A 907 -41.26 17.59 44.07
CA ALA A 907 -40.80 16.49 43.22
C ALA A 907 -41.95 15.54 42.82
N HIS A 908 -41.67 14.61 41.90
CA HIS A 908 -42.63 13.55 41.54
C HIS A 908 -42.79 12.56 42.70
N GLU A 909 -41.67 12.24 43.35
CA GLU A 909 -41.57 11.42 44.56
C GLU A 909 -42.35 12.05 45.71
N ASP A 910 -42.12 13.33 46.01
CA ASP A 910 -42.87 14.09 47.03
C ASP A 910 -44.39 14.02 46.80
N TYR A 911 -44.84 14.13 45.53
CA TYR A 911 -46.26 14.05 45.18
C TYR A 911 -46.85 12.64 45.39
N MET A 912 -46.04 11.59 45.22
CA MET A 912 -46.45 10.20 45.44
C MET A 912 -46.46 9.79 46.93
N GLU A 913 -45.70 10.46 47.79
CA GLU A 913 -45.76 10.24 49.25
C GLU A 913 -47.02 10.85 49.90
N LEU A 914 -47.69 11.80 49.23
CA LEU A 914 -48.93 12.42 49.73
C LEU A 914 -50.06 11.39 49.84
N HIS A 915 -50.54 11.15 51.07
CA HIS A 915 -51.56 10.14 51.35
C HIS A 915 -52.88 10.32 50.57
N PHE A 916 -53.16 11.54 50.09
CA PHE A 916 -54.40 11.94 49.43
C PHE A 916 -54.32 12.07 47.90
N THR A 917 -53.19 11.74 47.25
CA THR A 917 -53.03 11.86 45.77
C THR A 917 -53.21 10.53 45.02
N LYS A 918 -53.44 9.43 45.72
CA LYS A 918 -53.42 8.04 45.19
C LYS A 918 -54.29 7.84 43.96
N ASP A 919 -55.52 8.33 43.96
CA ASP A 919 -56.46 8.24 42.83
C ASP A 919 -55.84 8.74 41.50
N VAL A 920 -55.01 9.79 41.54
CA VAL A 920 -54.36 10.39 40.35
C VAL A 920 -53.13 9.58 39.90
N VAL A 921 -52.45 8.91 40.85
CA VAL A 921 -51.35 7.99 40.58
C VAL A 921 -51.88 6.69 39.96
N GLU A 922 -52.91 6.09 40.55
CA GLU A 922 -53.55 4.86 40.07
C GLU A 922 -54.26 5.05 38.72
N ALA A 923 -54.82 6.25 38.46
CA ALA A 923 -55.34 6.62 37.14
C ALA A 923 -54.25 6.85 36.08
N GLY A 924 -52.97 6.76 36.42
CA GLY A 924 -51.85 6.97 35.49
C GLY A 924 -51.65 8.43 35.05
N LEU A 925 -52.24 9.39 35.76
CA LEU A 925 -52.22 10.81 35.41
C LEU A 925 -51.00 11.52 36.01
N ALA A 926 -50.40 10.99 37.08
CA ALA A 926 -49.16 11.47 37.70
C ALA A 926 -47.90 10.81 37.09
N GLY A 927 -47.56 11.15 35.83
CA GLY A 927 -46.34 10.69 35.15
C GLY A 927 -45.09 11.57 35.36
N ASP A 928 -43.90 10.99 35.16
CA ASP A 928 -42.58 11.63 35.44
C ASP A 928 -42.27 12.91 34.63
N THR A 929 -43.00 13.19 33.54
CA THR A 929 -42.85 14.42 32.75
C THR A 929 -43.90 15.49 33.02
N ASN A 930 -44.65 15.39 34.13
CA ASN A 930 -45.50 16.49 34.61
C ASN A 930 -44.73 17.41 35.57
N LEU A 931 -45.25 18.62 35.78
CA LEU A 931 -44.79 19.53 36.83
C LEU A 931 -45.74 19.44 38.03
N TYR A 932 -45.19 19.37 39.25
CA TYR A 932 -45.95 19.16 40.48
C TYR A 932 -45.83 20.36 41.42
N TYR A 933 -46.96 20.82 41.94
CA TYR A 933 -47.03 21.98 42.83
C TYR A 933 -47.88 21.70 44.07
N MET A 934 -47.54 22.36 45.17
CA MET A 934 -48.34 22.43 46.38
C MET A 934 -48.81 23.86 46.60
N ALA A 935 -50.12 24.06 46.50
CA ALA A 935 -50.79 25.29 46.90
C ALA A 935 -51.34 25.13 48.32
N LEU A 936 -51.26 26.18 49.13
CA LEU A 936 -51.84 26.23 50.47
C LEU A 936 -52.72 27.48 50.59
N VAL A 937 -54.03 27.26 50.74
CA VAL A 937 -55.06 28.30 50.87
C VAL A 937 -55.56 28.32 52.31
N GLU A 938 -55.61 29.50 52.95
CA GLU A 938 -56.01 29.63 54.36
C GLU A 938 -57.17 30.61 54.57
N ARG A 939 -58.00 30.32 55.59
CA ARG A 939 -59.00 31.24 56.15
C ARG A 939 -59.22 30.88 57.64
N GLY A 940 -58.94 31.82 58.55
CA GLY A 940 -59.05 31.54 60.00
C GLY A 940 -58.12 30.41 60.43
N THR A 941 -58.63 29.41 61.15
CA THR A 941 -57.83 28.21 61.47
C THR A 941 -57.76 27.18 60.34
N ALA A 942 -58.62 27.30 59.31
CA ALA A 942 -58.74 26.31 58.26
C ALA A 942 -57.62 26.43 57.20
N LYS A 943 -56.95 25.30 56.94
CA LYS A 943 -55.83 25.20 55.98
C LYS A 943 -56.13 24.15 54.92
N LEU A 944 -56.33 24.58 53.69
CA LEU A 944 -56.54 23.71 52.53
C LEU A 944 -55.21 23.52 51.79
N GLN A 945 -54.69 22.31 51.82
CA GLN A 945 -53.63 21.86 50.91
C GLN A 945 -54.25 21.43 49.58
N ALA A 946 -53.65 21.86 48.48
CA ALA A 946 -54.05 21.52 47.14
C ALA A 946 -52.83 21.11 46.32
N ALA A 947 -52.69 19.81 46.08
CA ALA A 947 -51.63 19.25 45.26
C ALA A 947 -52.06 19.31 43.79
N VAL A 948 -51.23 19.90 42.93
CA VAL A 948 -51.56 20.24 41.53
C VAL A 948 -50.61 19.54 40.56
N VAL A 949 -51.17 18.77 39.63
CA VAL A 949 -50.44 18.15 38.51
C VAL A 949 -50.65 18.98 37.26
N LEU A 950 -49.56 19.52 36.70
CA LEU A 950 -49.58 20.38 35.53
C LEU A 950 -48.82 19.70 34.37
N ASN A 951 -49.58 19.19 33.40
CA ASN A 951 -49.02 18.54 32.22
C ASN A 951 -48.40 19.56 31.22
N PRO A 952 -47.26 19.27 30.56
CA PRO A 952 -46.66 20.15 29.55
C PRO A 952 -47.61 20.60 28.43
N GLY A 953 -48.70 19.87 28.16
CA GLY A 953 -49.78 20.22 27.23
C GLY A 953 -50.66 21.42 27.63
N TYR A 954 -50.34 22.17 28.68
CA TYR A 954 -51.05 23.40 29.03
C TYR A 954 -51.03 24.45 27.89
N SER A 955 -52.12 25.13 27.54
CA SER A 955 -53.46 25.15 28.16
C SER A 955 -54.50 24.23 27.49
N SER A 956 -54.07 23.24 26.69
CA SER A 956 -54.97 22.25 26.06
C SER A 956 -55.40 21.13 27.00
N ILE A 957 -54.53 20.76 27.94
CA ILE A 957 -54.83 19.83 29.05
C ILE A 957 -54.94 20.67 30.34
N PRO A 958 -56.02 20.51 31.14
CA PRO A 958 -56.17 21.24 32.40
C PRO A 958 -55.19 20.71 33.46
N PRO A 959 -54.72 21.56 34.40
CA PRO A 959 -54.15 21.10 35.64
C PRO A 959 -55.19 20.33 36.48
N ILE A 960 -54.73 19.28 37.17
CA ILE A 960 -55.55 18.42 38.04
C ILE A 960 -55.20 18.71 39.50
N PHE A 961 -56.22 18.90 40.35
CA PHE A 961 -56.11 19.22 41.77
C PHE A 961 -56.54 18.02 42.64
N GLN A 962 -55.84 17.79 43.73
CA GLN A 962 -56.24 16.92 44.85
C GLN A 962 -56.20 17.71 46.15
N LEU A 963 -57.21 17.51 47.01
CA LEU A 963 -57.50 18.40 48.14
C LEU A 963 -57.46 17.68 49.50
N CYS A 964 -56.74 18.29 50.43
CA CYS A 964 -56.74 17.93 51.85
C CYS A 964 -57.00 19.18 52.70
N LEU A 965 -58.13 19.20 53.41
CA LEU A 965 -58.52 20.28 54.30
C LEU A 965 -58.22 19.88 55.75
N ASN A 966 -57.19 20.50 56.33
CA ASN A 966 -56.92 20.42 57.76
C ASN A 966 -57.72 21.50 58.49
N TRP A 967 -58.90 21.12 58.99
CA TRP A 967 -59.78 21.92 59.84
C TRP A 967 -60.75 20.99 60.58
N LYS A 968 -60.73 21.05 61.92
CA LYS A 968 -61.46 20.12 62.80
C LYS A 968 -61.13 18.64 62.53
N GLY A 969 -59.84 18.36 62.28
CA GLY A 969 -59.35 17.08 61.77
C GLY A 969 -58.94 17.17 60.31
N GLU A 970 -58.63 16.02 59.70
CA GLU A 970 -58.15 15.91 58.33
C GLU A 970 -59.26 15.43 57.40
N LYS A 971 -59.78 16.33 56.56
CA LYS A 971 -60.86 16.05 55.60
C LYS A 971 -60.29 15.93 54.18
N THR A 972 -60.58 14.82 53.50
CA THR A 972 -60.03 14.43 52.20
C THR A 972 -61.13 13.89 51.29
N ASN A 973 -60.83 13.70 49.99
CA ASN A 973 -61.69 12.99 49.02
C ASN A 973 -62.22 11.62 49.53
N ASN A 974 -61.48 10.94 50.42
CA ASN A 974 -61.87 9.64 50.98
C ASN A 974 -62.83 9.69 52.18
N ASN A 975 -63.06 10.86 52.81
CA ASN A 975 -63.90 10.94 54.02
C ASN A 975 -64.92 12.10 54.04
N ASP A 976 -64.95 12.99 53.04
CA ASP A 976 -66.00 14.00 52.86
C ASP A 976 -66.34 14.22 51.37
N ASP A 977 -67.56 13.83 50.99
CA ASP A 977 -68.15 14.03 49.64
C ASP A 977 -68.08 15.48 49.15
N ASN A 978 -68.01 16.47 50.06
CA ASN A 978 -67.91 17.88 49.71
C ASN A 978 -66.49 18.26 49.26
N ILE A 979 -65.44 17.58 49.75
CA ILE A 979 -64.07 17.74 49.21
C ILE A 979 -64.06 17.22 47.77
N ARG A 980 -64.61 16.02 47.54
CA ARG A 980 -64.78 15.40 46.21
C ARG A 980 -65.61 16.26 45.26
N ALA A 981 -66.66 16.92 45.75
CA ALA A 981 -67.46 17.85 44.97
C ALA A 981 -66.69 19.14 44.59
N MET A 982 -65.84 19.68 45.47
CA MET A 982 -64.94 20.79 45.15
C MET A 982 -63.90 20.40 44.09
N GLU A 983 -63.31 19.20 44.20
CA GLU A 983 -62.43 18.65 43.17
C GLU A 983 -63.15 18.54 41.82
N SER A 984 -64.40 18.08 41.79
CA SER A 984 -65.20 18.00 40.56
C SER A 984 -65.44 19.37 39.91
N GLU A 985 -65.77 20.40 40.71
CA GLU A 985 -66.00 21.77 40.20
C GLU A 985 -64.72 22.46 39.68
N VAL A 986 -63.53 22.02 40.12
CA VAL A 986 -62.23 22.52 39.65
C VAL A 986 -61.66 21.72 38.48
N ASN A 987 -61.75 20.38 38.54
CA ASN A 987 -61.14 19.46 37.58
C ASN A 987 -62.06 19.16 36.40
N VAL A 988 -63.32 18.78 36.65
CA VAL A 988 -64.27 18.34 35.61
C VAL A 988 -64.96 19.53 34.94
N CYS A 989 -65.32 20.55 35.73
CA CYS A 989 -65.97 21.77 35.23
C CYS A 989 -64.97 22.83 34.73
N CYS A 990 -63.68 22.48 34.59
CA CYS A 990 -62.59 23.39 34.20
C CYS A 990 -62.86 24.18 32.89
N LYS A 991 -63.70 23.67 31.98
CA LYS A 991 -64.07 24.33 30.72
C LYS A 991 -64.81 25.66 30.92
N GLU A 992 -65.47 25.86 32.07
CA GLU A 992 -66.06 27.14 32.46
C GLU A 992 -65.01 28.19 32.81
N LEU A 993 -63.80 27.77 33.20
CA LEU A 993 -62.73 28.61 33.72
C LEU A 993 -61.67 28.98 32.67
N CYS A 994 -61.79 28.47 31.44
CA CYS A 994 -60.82 28.75 30.38
C CYS A 994 -60.76 30.23 29.94
N GLY A 995 -61.84 31.00 30.12
CA GLY A 995 -61.91 32.40 29.67
C GLY A 995 -61.81 32.56 28.14
N PRO A 996 -61.48 33.76 27.63
CA PRO A 996 -61.29 33.99 26.20
C PRO A 996 -60.06 33.26 25.65
N ARG A 997 -60.13 32.81 24.39
CA ARG A 997 -58.99 32.17 23.70
C ARG A 997 -57.81 33.16 23.61
N PRO A 998 -56.56 32.74 23.91
CA PRO A 998 -56.05 31.36 23.94
C PRO A 998 -56.22 30.60 25.27
N GLY A 999 -56.85 31.18 26.29
CA GLY A 999 -57.22 30.46 27.51
C GLY A 999 -56.08 30.12 28.47
N HIS A 1000 -54.98 30.88 28.43
CA HIS A 1000 -53.82 30.66 29.30
C HIS A 1000 -54.05 31.04 30.78
N GLN A 1001 -55.24 31.55 31.16
CA GLN A 1001 -55.60 31.93 32.54
C GLN A 1001 -56.32 30.82 33.33
N LEU A 1002 -56.40 29.60 32.77
CA LEU A 1002 -57.14 28.48 33.37
C LEU A 1002 -56.67 28.13 34.79
N LEU A 1003 -55.36 28.05 35.04
CA LEU A 1003 -54.82 27.68 36.35
C LEU A 1003 -55.18 28.71 37.45
N THR A 1004 -55.06 30.00 37.15
CA THR A 1004 -55.37 31.05 38.14
C THR A 1004 -56.86 31.19 38.37
N ASN A 1005 -57.68 30.95 37.33
CA ASN A 1005 -59.12 30.82 37.46
C ASN A 1005 -59.54 29.58 38.28
N GLN A 1006 -58.82 28.44 38.18
CA GLN A 1006 -59.02 27.26 39.03
C GLN A 1006 -58.65 27.55 40.50
N LEU A 1007 -57.50 28.18 40.77
CA LEU A 1007 -57.12 28.61 42.12
C LEU A 1007 -58.13 29.61 42.72
N GLN A 1008 -58.62 30.57 41.93
CA GLN A 1008 -59.64 31.51 42.38
C GLN A 1008 -60.99 30.82 42.64
N ARG A 1009 -61.41 29.85 41.79
CA ARG A 1009 -62.60 29.04 42.09
C ARG A 1009 -62.37 28.24 43.37
N LEU A 1010 -61.20 27.66 43.61
CA LEU A 1010 -60.91 26.91 44.82
C LEU A 1010 -61.01 27.77 46.11
N CYS A 1011 -60.54 29.01 46.07
CA CYS A 1011 -60.72 29.97 47.18
C CYS A 1011 -62.22 30.26 47.43
N VAL A 1012 -63.00 30.45 46.37
CA VAL A 1012 -64.46 30.64 46.45
C VAL A 1012 -65.18 29.40 46.98
N LEU A 1013 -64.74 28.20 46.59
CA LEU A 1013 -65.29 26.93 47.06
C LEU A 1013 -64.98 26.70 48.55
N LEU A 1014 -63.76 27.00 49.01
CA LEU A 1014 -63.39 26.96 50.43
C LEU A 1014 -64.19 27.97 51.27
N ASP A 1015 -64.39 29.19 50.74
CA ASP A 1015 -65.27 30.19 51.35
C ASP A 1015 -66.70 29.62 51.55
N VAL A 1016 -67.31 29.07 50.50
CA VAL A 1016 -68.65 28.45 50.58
C VAL A 1016 -68.65 27.24 51.53
N TYR A 1017 -67.61 26.40 51.49
CA TYR A 1017 -67.50 25.22 52.34
C TYR A 1017 -67.56 25.59 53.83
N LEU A 1018 -66.75 26.57 54.24
CA LEU A 1018 -66.62 26.99 55.64
C LEU A 1018 -67.87 27.76 56.12
N GLU A 1019 -68.44 28.61 55.26
CA GLU A 1019 -69.62 29.41 55.58
C GLU A 1019 -70.91 28.57 55.68
N THR A 1020 -71.03 27.51 54.86
CA THR A 1020 -72.20 26.61 54.84
C THR A 1020 -72.05 25.36 55.73
N GLU A 1021 -70.94 25.22 56.46
CA GLU A 1021 -70.85 24.25 57.57
C GLU A 1021 -71.94 24.55 58.60
N SER A 1022 -72.68 23.53 59.05
CA SER A 1022 -73.64 23.67 60.16
C SER A 1022 -72.90 24.06 61.45
N HIS A 1023 -73.51 24.95 62.23
CA HIS A 1023 -73.03 25.22 63.58
C HIS A 1023 -73.23 23.97 64.46
N ASP A 1024 -72.44 23.85 65.52
CA ASP A 1024 -72.71 22.91 66.61
C ASP A 1024 -73.34 23.73 67.74
N ASP A 1025 -74.64 23.56 67.93
CA ASP A 1025 -75.43 24.36 68.88
C ASP A 1025 -75.08 24.06 70.35
N SER A 1026 -74.14 23.13 70.62
CA SER A 1026 -73.58 22.88 71.95
C SER A 1026 -72.40 23.80 72.32
N VAL A 1027 -71.88 24.62 71.40
CA VAL A 1027 -70.71 25.48 71.62
C VAL A 1027 -71.12 26.95 71.68
N GLU A 1028 -71.10 27.56 72.87
CA GLU A 1028 -71.37 29.00 73.03
C GLU A 1028 -70.20 29.85 72.48
N GLY A 1029 -70.42 30.47 71.33
CA GLY A 1029 -69.47 31.42 70.73
C GLY A 1029 -69.94 31.96 69.37
N PRO A 1030 -69.34 33.04 68.86
CA PRO A 1030 -69.59 33.50 67.49
C PRO A 1030 -69.04 32.47 66.48
N LYS A 1031 -69.83 32.13 65.46
CA LYS A 1031 -69.43 31.20 64.39
C LYS A 1031 -68.12 31.66 63.73
N GLU A 1032 -67.10 30.78 63.76
CA GLU A 1032 -65.74 31.04 63.23
C GLU A 1032 -65.74 31.64 61.81
N PHE A 1033 -66.69 31.19 60.98
CA PHE A 1033 -66.90 31.68 59.62
C PHE A 1033 -68.34 32.17 59.44
N PRO A 1034 -68.58 33.50 59.53
CA PRO A 1034 -69.91 34.06 59.30
C PRO A 1034 -70.32 33.87 57.83
N GLN A 1035 -71.59 33.55 57.61
CA GLN A 1035 -72.13 33.32 56.27
C GLN A 1035 -72.35 34.66 55.56
N GLU A 1036 -71.53 34.94 54.54
CA GLU A 1036 -71.62 36.12 53.68
C GLU A 1036 -72.12 35.76 52.27
N LYS A 1037 -71.91 34.52 51.80
CA LYS A 1037 -72.38 34.08 50.49
C LYS A 1037 -73.89 33.78 50.52
N MET A 1038 -74.62 34.37 49.57
CA MET A 1038 -76.04 34.09 49.37
C MET A 1038 -76.23 32.71 48.73
N CYS A 1039 -76.90 31.79 49.45
CA CYS A 1039 -77.16 30.42 49.03
C CYS A 1039 -78.67 30.13 49.11
N LEU A 1040 -79.30 29.63 48.03
CA LEU A 1040 -80.75 29.35 48.03
C LEU A 1040 -81.17 28.21 48.98
N ARG A 1041 -80.24 27.29 49.27
CA ARG A 1041 -80.42 26.11 50.12
C ARG A 1041 -79.03 25.60 50.52
N LEU A 1042 -78.87 25.10 51.76
CA LEU A 1042 -77.57 24.66 52.28
C LEU A 1042 -77.14 23.26 51.85
N PHE A 1043 -78.10 22.32 51.66
CA PHE A 1043 -77.80 20.93 51.32
C PHE A 1043 -78.81 20.34 50.32
N ARG A 1044 -78.36 19.55 49.35
CA ARG A 1044 -79.19 18.82 48.37
C ARG A 1044 -78.69 17.39 48.13
N GLY A 1045 -79.61 16.48 47.84
CA GLY A 1045 -79.31 15.08 47.49
C GLY A 1045 -78.95 14.19 48.69
N PRO A 1046 -78.78 12.87 48.48
CA PRO A 1046 -78.49 11.90 49.55
C PRO A 1046 -77.18 12.19 50.30
N SER A 1047 -76.12 12.53 49.56
CA SER A 1047 -74.80 12.91 50.08
C SER A 1047 -74.73 14.34 50.66
N ARG A 1048 -75.88 15.04 50.77
CA ARG A 1048 -75.99 16.39 51.37
C ARG A 1048 -74.96 17.40 50.82
N ILE A 1049 -74.76 17.41 49.51
CA ILE A 1049 -73.76 18.26 48.84
C ILE A 1049 -74.09 19.74 49.09
N LYS A 1050 -73.06 20.57 49.36
CA LYS A 1050 -73.12 22.03 49.53
C LYS A 1050 -73.31 22.79 48.18
N PRO A 1051 -73.81 24.04 48.18
CA PRO A 1051 -74.14 24.78 46.95
C PRO A 1051 -72.91 25.43 46.29
N PHE A 1052 -72.11 24.66 45.54
CA PHE A 1052 -70.83 25.11 44.99
C PHE A 1052 -70.86 25.92 43.68
N LYS A 1053 -71.99 25.95 42.95
CA LYS A 1053 -72.08 26.62 41.64
C LYS A 1053 -72.50 28.09 41.79
N TYR A 1054 -71.65 29.02 41.36
CA TYR A 1054 -71.92 30.47 41.34
C TYR A 1054 -72.72 30.90 40.10
N ASN A 1055 -73.70 31.81 40.26
CA ASN A 1055 -74.55 32.32 39.18
C ASN A 1055 -74.40 33.84 39.03
N HIS A 1056 -73.48 34.27 38.15
CA HIS A 1056 -73.05 35.67 38.01
C HIS A 1056 -74.17 36.72 37.91
N PRO A 1057 -75.22 36.59 37.04
CA PRO A 1057 -76.18 37.67 36.82
C PRO A 1057 -77.07 38.01 38.03
N GLN A 1058 -77.05 37.17 39.08
CA GLN A 1058 -77.87 37.31 40.28
C GLN A 1058 -77.06 37.15 41.58
N GLY A 1059 -75.74 36.97 41.50
CA GLY A 1059 -74.82 37.05 42.65
C GLY A 1059 -74.95 35.94 43.71
N PHE A 1060 -75.55 34.79 43.39
CA PHE A 1060 -75.86 33.74 44.37
C PHE A 1060 -75.31 32.35 44.01
N PHE A 1061 -75.26 31.48 45.01
CA PHE A 1061 -74.80 30.11 44.93
C PHE A 1061 -75.95 29.10 44.89
N SER A 1062 -75.87 28.18 43.93
CA SER A 1062 -76.75 27.03 43.74
C SER A 1062 -75.98 25.73 43.92
N HIS A 1063 -76.71 24.64 44.15
CA HIS A 1063 -76.17 23.30 43.89
C HIS A 1063 -75.90 23.11 42.39
N ARG A 1064 -75.08 22.12 42.06
CA ARG A 1064 -74.87 21.70 40.67
C ARG A 1064 -76.13 21.09 40.05
#